data_AF-A0A6V8LGX7-F1
#
_entry.id   AF-A0A6V8LGX7-F1
#
_cell.length_a   1.000
_cell.length_b   1.000
_cell.length_c   1.000
_cell.angle_alpha   90.00
_cell.angle_beta   90.00
_cell.angle_gamma   90.00
#
_symmetry.space_group_name_H-M   'P 1'
#
loop_
_entity.id
_entity.type
_entity.pdbx_description
1 polymer ?
#
loop_
_entity_poly.entity_id
_entity_poly.type
_entity_poly.pdbx_seq_one_letter_code
_entity_poly.pdbx_strand_id
1 'polypeptide(L)'
;MAAVLLVAASGALAATVWVSTFTVTNTSDSGAGSLRQAIRDANGHQGKDRITFGVFNVGGYAITPVTDLPEITDPVTIDGYSEPGAQRATAQAPAILKVAIDGANTSWGLSVRTDGAEIYGLVIYQASGPVADGEVCVNDGICVVGDNNVIAGNYIGVDHAGLFPIPNRGEGIELTGDGNIIGGASVGDRNLISANDNDGVDLAGVGNRVEGNWIGIDAIGGTLGNGQDGVSVSGGAKVADGNVIAGNVISGNLGDAVSVDGDDNTVLDNLIGTNAAGNAGIGNGGDGVALFGDRNQVDGNVIAGNDVGVSINELGSANTVRGNKIGTNAAGNAQLPNDTGVYIEGSENTIGGPGVGEGNLISGNNDDGIEIEDPNDGTATGNRLLGNLIGTRLNGAMALSNGDNGVQVNAEGENWVGGSQPGAGNVISANANDGISVWGGNTRIEGNRIGTNAAGTAALGNLDDGVHLRNTGWVGGSQPGAGNLISANTAAGIYLSGTTGVQVLGNKIGTNAAGVAGLGNGGAGILLGGADTSLVGGAEPGAGNVISANAGDGVAIDFGAAGNQILGNAIGTNANGTMNLANAGSGIRVYSGDGNRIGTDGASGRMNTIAHNGGDGVTIDAGTNNAVTGNSIFDNAGLGIDLIPVNVTANDGAPDSDAGPNDLQNHPVIFTAVTTPVATTITWSVDTMPLTQYRVEFFANGACDGSGHGEGRKFLGATLATTDANGKAAGITQTANTFAGASVVATATLVPGGTVLGSTSEFSACLLVQ
;
A
#
# COMPACT_ATOMS: atom_id res chain seq x y z
N MET A 1 8.98 -13.08 -13.48
CA MET A 1 8.91 -14.32 -14.30
C MET A 1 9.28 -15.50 -13.41
N ALA A 2 8.32 -15.97 -12.62
CA ALA A 2 8.32 -17.31 -12.05
C ALA A 2 6.93 -17.85 -12.39
N ALA A 3 6.87 -18.70 -13.42
CA ALA A 3 5.65 -19.39 -13.77
C ALA A 3 5.35 -20.38 -12.65
N VAL A 4 4.32 -20.10 -11.85
CA VAL A 4 3.69 -21.15 -11.06
C VAL A 4 3.11 -22.13 -12.07
N LEU A 5 3.77 -23.28 -12.14
CA LEU A 5 3.41 -24.38 -13.00
C LEU A 5 2.06 -24.92 -12.48
N LEU A 6 0.96 -24.39 -13.03
CA LEU A 6 -0.34 -25.05 -12.92
C LEU A 6 -0.15 -26.43 -13.55
N VAL A 7 -0.11 -27.46 -12.71
CA VAL A 7 -0.13 -28.84 -13.19
C VAL A 7 -1.49 -29.02 -13.84
N ALA A 8 -1.55 -28.78 -15.15
CA ALA A 8 -2.61 -29.32 -15.97
C ALA A 8 -2.51 -30.83 -15.81
N ALA A 9 -3.34 -31.38 -14.93
CA ALA A 9 -3.67 -32.79 -14.99
C ALA A 9 -4.39 -32.99 -16.33
N SER A 10 -3.61 -33.20 -17.39
CA SER A 10 -4.10 -33.80 -18.62
C SER A 10 -4.37 -35.28 -18.32
N GLY A 11 -5.35 -35.53 -17.46
CA GLY A 11 -6.09 -36.77 -17.50
C GLY A 11 -6.72 -36.81 -18.89
N ALA A 12 -6.33 -37.78 -19.71
CA ALA A 12 -7.09 -38.10 -20.88
C ALA A 12 -8.54 -38.32 -20.41
N LEU A 13 -9.45 -37.41 -20.76
CA LEU A 13 -10.88 -37.59 -20.56
C LEU A 13 -11.24 -38.93 -21.20
N ALA A 14 -11.57 -39.91 -20.36
CA ALA A 14 -12.37 -41.02 -20.84
C ALA A 14 -13.59 -40.38 -21.52
N ALA A 15 -13.84 -40.71 -22.78
CA ALA A 15 -15.03 -40.21 -23.46
C ALA A 15 -16.24 -40.54 -22.58
N THR A 16 -17.03 -39.54 -22.19
CA THR A 16 -18.24 -39.75 -21.41
C THR A 16 -19.09 -40.79 -22.12
N VAL A 17 -19.27 -41.96 -21.49
CA VAL A 17 -20.12 -43.03 -22.03
C VAL A 17 -21.50 -42.85 -21.40
N TRP A 18 -22.47 -42.42 -22.20
CA TRP A 18 -23.85 -42.36 -21.78
C TRP A 18 -24.48 -43.75 -21.83
N VAL A 19 -25.27 -44.11 -20.82
CA VAL A 19 -25.94 -45.40 -20.74
C VAL A 19 -27.16 -45.43 -21.67
N SER A 20 -27.97 -44.37 -21.64
CA SER A 20 -29.07 -44.13 -22.59
C SER A 20 -29.15 -42.68 -23.07
N THR A 21 -29.99 -42.45 -24.08
CA THR A 21 -30.33 -41.11 -24.55
C THR A 21 -31.84 -40.94 -24.62
N PHE A 22 -32.36 -39.92 -23.94
CA PHE A 22 -33.76 -39.52 -23.97
C PHE A 22 -33.92 -38.22 -24.75
N THR A 23 -34.85 -38.17 -25.69
CA THR A 23 -35.05 -36.99 -26.55
C THR A 23 -36.33 -36.27 -26.20
N VAL A 24 -36.20 -34.99 -25.88
CA VAL A 24 -37.30 -34.04 -25.73
C VAL A 24 -37.71 -33.55 -27.12
N THR A 25 -38.99 -33.68 -27.45
CA THR A 25 -39.54 -33.39 -28.79
C THR A 25 -40.73 -32.43 -28.75
N ASN A 26 -41.15 -31.95 -27.58
CA ASN A 26 -42.22 -30.95 -27.43
C ASN A 26 -42.06 -30.14 -26.14
N THR A 27 -42.78 -29.01 -26.06
CA THR A 27 -42.77 -28.07 -24.93
C THR A 27 -43.89 -28.31 -23.90
N SER A 28 -44.59 -29.46 -23.99
CA SER A 28 -45.68 -29.75 -23.05
C SER A 28 -45.13 -29.93 -21.63
N ASP A 29 -45.89 -29.55 -20.62
CA ASP A 29 -45.51 -29.74 -19.21
C ASP A 29 -45.19 -31.21 -18.86
N SER A 30 -45.95 -32.17 -19.42
CA SER A 30 -45.83 -33.59 -19.08
C SER A 30 -46.24 -34.50 -20.25
N GLY A 31 -45.93 -35.79 -20.13
CA GLY A 31 -46.23 -36.80 -21.14
C GLY A 31 -45.06 -37.11 -22.07
N ALA A 32 -45.26 -38.04 -23.00
CA ALA A 32 -44.20 -38.50 -23.89
C ALA A 32 -43.57 -37.35 -24.69
N GLY A 33 -42.24 -37.31 -24.71
CA GLY A 33 -41.47 -36.30 -25.42
C GLY A 33 -41.33 -34.96 -24.69
N SER A 34 -41.83 -34.81 -23.46
CA SER A 34 -41.56 -33.62 -22.64
C SER A 34 -40.27 -33.73 -21.83
N LEU A 35 -39.70 -32.59 -21.43
CA LEU A 35 -38.54 -32.53 -20.53
C LEU A 35 -38.82 -33.24 -19.19
N ARG A 36 -40.00 -33.03 -18.62
CA ARG A 36 -40.43 -33.72 -17.39
C ARG A 36 -40.35 -35.24 -17.52
N GLN A 37 -40.82 -35.80 -18.63
CA GLN A 37 -40.76 -37.25 -18.83
C GLN A 37 -39.32 -37.71 -19.05
N ALA A 38 -38.52 -36.97 -19.82
CA ALA A 38 -37.10 -37.30 -20.04
C ALA A 38 -36.29 -37.32 -18.73
N ILE A 39 -36.53 -36.37 -17.82
CA ILE A 39 -35.89 -36.36 -16.49
C ILE A 39 -36.34 -37.57 -15.67
N ARG A 40 -37.63 -37.94 -15.68
CA ARG A 40 -38.11 -39.15 -14.97
C ARG A 40 -37.49 -40.43 -15.53
N ASP A 41 -37.35 -40.52 -16.85
CA ASP A 41 -36.78 -41.68 -17.51
C ASP A 41 -35.28 -41.80 -17.17
N ALA A 42 -34.54 -40.69 -17.17
CA ALA A 42 -33.14 -40.64 -16.73
C ALA A 42 -32.99 -41.00 -15.24
N ASN A 43 -33.76 -40.39 -14.34
CA ASN A 43 -33.74 -40.73 -12.91
C ASN A 43 -34.09 -42.21 -12.64
N GLY A 44 -34.91 -42.82 -13.49
CA GLY A 44 -35.31 -44.22 -13.39
C GLY A 44 -34.28 -45.20 -13.98
N HIS A 45 -33.22 -44.70 -14.60
CA HIS A 45 -32.21 -45.50 -15.27
C HIS A 45 -30.83 -45.30 -14.63
N GLN A 46 -30.22 -46.39 -14.20
CA GLN A 46 -28.97 -46.33 -13.47
C GLN A 46 -27.78 -45.96 -14.37
N GLY A 47 -27.08 -44.90 -13.99
CA GLY A 47 -25.80 -44.49 -14.57
C GLY A 47 -25.96 -43.32 -15.54
N LYS A 48 -24.84 -42.68 -15.86
CA LYS A 48 -24.87 -41.38 -16.53
C LYS A 48 -25.61 -41.42 -17.87
N ASP A 49 -26.73 -40.72 -17.96
CA ASP A 49 -27.57 -40.64 -19.15
C ASP A 49 -27.35 -39.35 -19.93
N ARG A 50 -28.00 -39.24 -21.10
CA ARG A 50 -28.06 -38.00 -21.87
C ARG A 50 -29.49 -37.61 -22.21
N ILE A 51 -29.86 -36.37 -21.92
CA ILE A 51 -31.07 -35.75 -22.42
C ILE A 51 -30.70 -34.85 -23.61
N THR A 52 -31.37 -35.05 -24.73
CA THR A 52 -31.19 -34.29 -25.98
C THR A 52 -32.49 -33.63 -26.41
N PHE A 53 -32.41 -32.63 -27.29
CA PHE A 53 -33.54 -31.89 -27.80
C PHE A 53 -33.61 -32.07 -29.32
N GLY A 54 -34.81 -32.41 -29.80
CA GLY A 54 -35.06 -32.74 -31.19
C GLY A 54 -36.36 -32.09 -31.68
N VAL A 55 -36.23 -30.84 -32.15
CA VAL A 55 -37.18 -30.07 -32.99
C VAL A 55 -38.18 -29.19 -32.22
N PHE A 56 -37.74 -27.97 -31.91
CA PHE A 56 -38.53 -26.85 -31.36
C PHE A 56 -39.32 -26.02 -32.40
N ASN A 57 -39.31 -26.38 -33.69
CA ASN A 57 -39.87 -25.49 -34.74
C ASN A 57 -41.40 -25.50 -34.87
N VAL A 58 -42.14 -26.20 -33.99
CA VAL A 58 -43.62 -26.25 -34.01
C VAL A 58 -44.18 -25.95 -32.60
N GLY A 59 -44.17 -24.68 -32.16
CA GLY A 59 -44.86 -24.26 -30.92
C GLY A 59 -44.17 -23.21 -30.06
N GLY A 60 -42.90 -22.89 -30.30
CA GLY A 60 -42.11 -21.95 -29.50
C GLY A 60 -40.95 -22.63 -28.79
N TYR A 61 -40.03 -21.84 -28.22
CA TYR A 61 -38.74 -22.28 -27.63
C TYR A 61 -38.76 -22.46 -26.10
N ALA A 62 -39.86 -22.09 -25.44
CA ALA A 62 -40.01 -22.14 -23.99
C ALA A 62 -40.83 -23.35 -23.54
N ILE A 63 -40.30 -24.08 -22.57
CA ILE A 63 -41.00 -25.06 -21.76
C ILE A 63 -41.45 -24.33 -20.50
N THR A 64 -42.75 -24.21 -20.28
CA THR A 64 -43.32 -23.57 -19.07
C THR A 64 -43.94 -24.66 -18.19
N PRO A 65 -43.21 -25.20 -17.21
CA PRO A 65 -43.77 -26.19 -16.29
C PRO A 65 -44.92 -25.59 -15.47
N VAL A 66 -45.92 -26.41 -15.17
CA VAL A 66 -47.08 -26.00 -14.34
C VAL A 66 -46.78 -26.19 -12.85
N THR A 67 -45.85 -27.09 -12.53
CA THR A 67 -45.26 -27.33 -11.20
C THR A 67 -43.78 -27.63 -11.39
N ASP A 68 -43.01 -27.69 -10.29
CA ASP A 68 -41.58 -28.02 -10.34
C ASP A 68 -41.31 -29.25 -11.21
N LEU A 69 -40.28 -29.15 -12.05
CA LEU A 69 -39.74 -30.30 -12.75
C LEU A 69 -39.24 -31.32 -11.72
N PRO A 70 -39.24 -32.64 -12.05
CA PRO A 70 -38.70 -33.64 -11.16
C PRO A 70 -37.24 -33.28 -10.86
N GLU A 71 -36.84 -33.40 -9.60
CA GLU A 71 -35.45 -33.23 -9.18
C GLU A 71 -34.57 -34.23 -9.93
N ILE A 72 -33.38 -33.81 -10.33
CA ILE A 72 -32.42 -34.69 -11.01
C ILE A 72 -31.68 -35.50 -9.95
N THR A 73 -31.93 -36.81 -9.90
CA THR A 73 -31.45 -37.70 -8.83
C THR A 73 -30.47 -38.77 -9.30
N ASP A 74 -30.38 -39.02 -10.62
CA ASP A 74 -29.34 -39.87 -11.22
C ASP A 74 -28.47 -39.02 -12.18
N PRO A 75 -27.15 -39.28 -12.30
CA PRO A 75 -26.26 -38.46 -13.11
C PRO A 75 -26.74 -38.34 -14.56
N VAL A 76 -26.78 -37.14 -15.12
CA VAL A 76 -27.28 -36.93 -16.48
C VAL A 76 -26.58 -35.76 -17.15
N THR A 77 -26.33 -35.87 -18.45
CA THR A 77 -25.97 -34.74 -19.31
C THR A 77 -27.24 -34.20 -19.96
N ILE A 78 -27.68 -33.00 -19.60
CA ILE A 78 -28.74 -32.25 -20.29
C ILE A 78 -28.09 -31.34 -21.32
N ASP A 79 -28.25 -31.68 -22.60
CA ASP A 79 -27.55 -31.00 -23.69
C ASP A 79 -28.50 -30.17 -24.56
N GLY A 80 -28.74 -28.92 -24.17
CA GLY A 80 -29.48 -27.93 -24.95
C GLY A 80 -28.86 -27.60 -26.31
N TYR A 81 -27.54 -27.81 -26.48
CA TYR A 81 -26.87 -27.61 -27.77
C TYR A 81 -27.20 -28.69 -28.79
N SER A 82 -27.83 -29.78 -28.38
CA SER A 82 -28.34 -30.79 -29.32
C SER A 82 -29.53 -30.29 -30.14
N GLU A 83 -30.21 -29.19 -29.73
CA GLU A 83 -31.30 -28.61 -30.50
C GLU A 83 -30.78 -27.99 -31.82
N PRO A 84 -31.39 -28.32 -32.98
CA PRO A 84 -31.01 -27.73 -34.26
C PRO A 84 -30.99 -26.19 -34.25
N GLY A 85 -29.81 -25.63 -34.54
CA GLY A 85 -29.59 -24.19 -34.61
C GLY A 85 -29.10 -23.56 -33.32
N ALA A 86 -28.94 -24.33 -32.24
CA ALA A 86 -28.17 -23.92 -31.07
C ALA A 86 -26.66 -23.93 -31.38
N GLN A 87 -25.91 -23.00 -30.80
CA GLN A 87 -24.47 -22.85 -31.03
C GLN A 87 -23.77 -22.37 -29.75
N ARG A 88 -22.66 -22.99 -29.38
CA ARG A 88 -21.79 -22.52 -28.29
C ARG A 88 -21.20 -21.16 -28.61
N ALA A 89 -20.94 -20.38 -27.57
CA ALA A 89 -20.23 -19.11 -27.70
C ALA A 89 -18.83 -19.31 -28.30
N THR A 90 -18.37 -18.29 -29.02
CA THR A 90 -17.02 -18.20 -29.57
C THR A 90 -16.40 -16.88 -29.16
N ALA A 91 -15.10 -16.70 -29.43
CA ALA A 91 -14.45 -15.42 -29.19
C ALA A 91 -15.04 -14.25 -30.01
N GLN A 92 -15.83 -14.53 -31.07
CA GLN A 92 -16.39 -13.53 -31.98
C GLN A 92 -17.91 -13.37 -31.87
N ALA A 93 -18.61 -14.29 -31.22
CA ALA A 93 -20.06 -14.30 -31.17
C ALA A 93 -20.58 -14.93 -29.87
N PRO A 94 -21.66 -14.39 -29.28
CA PRO A 94 -22.33 -14.99 -28.14
C PRO A 94 -22.93 -16.36 -28.49
N ALA A 95 -23.33 -17.12 -27.47
CA ALA A 95 -24.03 -18.39 -27.67
C ALA A 95 -25.39 -18.13 -28.32
N ILE A 96 -25.85 -19.08 -29.13
CA ILE A 96 -27.22 -19.12 -29.63
C ILE A 96 -27.91 -20.25 -28.89
N LEU A 97 -28.76 -19.90 -27.92
CA LEU A 97 -29.54 -20.87 -27.16
C LEU A 97 -30.96 -20.93 -27.69
N LYS A 98 -31.53 -22.14 -27.73
CA LYS A 98 -32.87 -22.40 -28.29
C LYS A 98 -33.82 -23.03 -27.29
N VAL A 99 -33.30 -23.61 -26.22
CA VAL A 99 -34.11 -24.33 -25.23
C VAL A 99 -34.28 -23.41 -24.04
N ALA A 100 -35.51 -22.97 -23.76
CA ALA A 100 -35.81 -22.18 -22.56
C ALA A 100 -36.66 -22.95 -21.55
N ILE A 101 -36.36 -22.77 -20.27
CA ILE A 101 -37.20 -23.16 -19.14
C ILE A 101 -37.74 -21.87 -18.51
N ASP A 102 -39.04 -21.70 -18.63
CA ASP A 102 -39.80 -20.59 -18.04
C ASP A 102 -40.36 -21.04 -16.69
N GLY A 103 -39.72 -20.60 -15.62
CA GLY A 103 -39.99 -21.01 -14.23
C GLY A 103 -41.15 -20.28 -13.57
N ALA A 104 -42.03 -19.58 -14.32
CA ALA A 104 -43.05 -18.70 -13.74
C ALA A 104 -43.98 -19.36 -12.69
N ASN A 105 -44.09 -20.69 -12.68
CA ASN A 105 -44.90 -21.47 -11.74
C ASN A 105 -44.07 -22.44 -10.89
N THR A 106 -42.74 -22.32 -10.87
CA THR A 106 -41.84 -23.26 -10.20
C THR A 106 -40.94 -22.56 -9.19
N SER A 107 -40.63 -23.26 -8.10
CA SER A 107 -39.73 -22.81 -7.02
C SER A 107 -38.28 -22.71 -7.47
N TRP A 108 -37.94 -23.31 -8.61
CA TRP A 108 -36.65 -23.20 -9.30
C TRP A 108 -36.83 -23.53 -10.78
N GLY A 109 -35.89 -23.12 -11.63
CA GLY A 109 -35.85 -23.58 -13.02
C GLY A 109 -35.47 -25.06 -13.12
N LEU A 110 -34.39 -25.46 -12.44
CA LEU A 110 -33.94 -26.85 -12.30
C LEU A 110 -33.40 -27.13 -10.89
N SER A 111 -33.57 -28.36 -10.41
CA SER A 111 -32.98 -28.83 -9.15
C SER A 111 -32.10 -30.06 -9.40
N VAL A 112 -30.82 -29.95 -9.06
CA VAL A 112 -29.77 -30.95 -9.25
C VAL A 112 -29.40 -31.54 -7.90
N ARG A 113 -29.91 -32.74 -7.59
CA ARG A 113 -29.63 -33.44 -6.33
C ARG A 113 -28.67 -34.62 -6.47
N THR A 114 -28.20 -34.88 -7.69
CA THR A 114 -27.26 -35.95 -7.99
C THR A 114 -25.84 -35.41 -8.12
N ASP A 115 -24.88 -36.32 -8.10
CA ASP A 115 -23.48 -35.98 -8.34
C ASP A 115 -23.15 -36.14 -9.83
N GLY A 116 -22.26 -35.30 -10.37
CA GLY A 116 -21.70 -35.51 -11.71
C GLY A 116 -22.69 -35.31 -12.88
N ALA A 117 -23.80 -34.61 -12.66
CA ALA A 117 -24.64 -34.09 -13.73
C ALA A 117 -23.93 -32.99 -14.52
N GLU A 118 -24.35 -32.83 -15.77
CA GLU A 118 -23.83 -31.81 -16.68
C GLU A 118 -25.00 -31.09 -17.35
N ILE A 119 -25.05 -29.76 -17.28
CA ILE A 119 -26.14 -28.95 -17.84
C ILE A 119 -25.56 -27.93 -18.81
N TYR A 120 -25.97 -28.04 -20.08
CA TYR A 120 -25.46 -27.20 -21.16
C TYR A 120 -26.56 -26.54 -22.00
N GLY A 121 -26.34 -25.31 -22.43
CA GLY A 121 -27.05 -24.69 -23.55
C GLY A 121 -28.52 -24.37 -23.32
N LEU A 122 -28.91 -24.11 -22.06
CA LEU A 122 -30.27 -23.75 -21.68
C LEU A 122 -30.39 -22.24 -21.40
N VAL A 123 -31.57 -21.69 -21.69
CA VAL A 123 -32.03 -20.41 -21.13
C VAL A 123 -32.93 -20.73 -19.95
N ILE A 124 -32.71 -20.13 -18.78
CA ILE A 124 -33.52 -20.39 -17.58
C ILE A 124 -33.88 -19.05 -16.94
N TYR A 125 -35.18 -18.79 -16.77
CA TYR A 125 -35.64 -17.50 -16.29
C TYR A 125 -36.97 -17.61 -15.53
N GLN A 126 -37.32 -16.54 -14.82
CA GLN A 126 -38.62 -16.34 -14.18
C GLN A 126 -39.02 -17.42 -13.17
N ALA A 127 -38.07 -18.11 -12.52
CA ALA A 127 -38.40 -18.89 -11.32
C ALA A 127 -39.11 -17.97 -10.30
N SER A 128 -40.38 -18.24 -10.04
CA SER A 128 -41.25 -17.38 -9.21
C SER A 128 -42.44 -18.13 -8.60
N GLY A 129 -42.33 -19.45 -8.50
CA GLY A 129 -43.38 -20.31 -7.99
C GLY A 129 -43.59 -20.20 -6.49
N PRO A 130 -44.67 -20.81 -5.97
CA PRO A 130 -44.91 -20.86 -4.53
C PRO A 130 -43.89 -21.79 -3.86
N VAL A 131 -43.12 -21.25 -2.90
CA VAL A 131 -42.11 -22.01 -2.15
C VAL A 131 -42.65 -22.45 -0.79
N ALA A 132 -42.32 -23.66 -0.35
CA ALA A 132 -42.71 -24.13 0.98
C ALA A 132 -41.85 -23.48 2.07
N ASP A 133 -42.40 -23.29 3.27
CA ASP A 133 -41.64 -22.76 4.40
C ASP A 133 -40.41 -23.65 4.72
N GLY A 134 -39.22 -23.04 4.74
CA GLY A 134 -37.96 -23.72 5.12
C GLY A 134 -37.27 -24.50 4.00
N GLU A 135 -37.68 -24.29 2.75
CA GLU A 135 -37.03 -24.85 1.58
C GLU A 135 -35.67 -24.16 1.32
N VAL A 136 -34.67 -24.96 0.95
CA VAL A 136 -33.34 -24.50 0.49
C VAL A 136 -33.45 -24.26 -1.01
N CYS A 137 -32.82 -23.22 -1.55
CA CYS A 137 -33.02 -22.72 -2.90
C CYS A 137 -34.44 -22.17 -3.17
N VAL A 138 -34.61 -20.84 -3.08
CA VAL A 138 -35.92 -20.17 -3.12
C VAL A 138 -36.02 -19.28 -4.35
N ASN A 139 -36.73 -19.78 -5.37
CA ASN A 139 -36.95 -19.09 -6.65
C ASN A 139 -35.70 -18.89 -7.51
N ASP A 140 -34.74 -19.80 -7.43
CA ASP A 140 -33.48 -19.68 -8.17
C ASP A 140 -33.61 -20.20 -9.60
N GLY A 141 -32.73 -19.72 -10.48
CA GLY A 141 -32.59 -20.31 -11.81
C GLY A 141 -32.25 -21.80 -11.73
N ILE A 142 -31.17 -22.13 -11.02
CA ILE A 142 -30.74 -23.52 -10.80
C ILE A 142 -30.33 -23.72 -9.34
N CYS A 143 -30.94 -24.71 -8.69
CA CYS A 143 -30.53 -25.19 -7.37
C CYS A 143 -29.62 -26.41 -7.50
N VAL A 144 -28.42 -26.37 -6.90
CA VAL A 144 -27.43 -27.44 -6.93
C VAL A 144 -27.14 -27.94 -5.52
N VAL A 145 -27.62 -29.14 -5.21
CA VAL A 145 -27.44 -29.81 -3.91
C VAL A 145 -26.42 -30.94 -3.99
N GLY A 146 -26.29 -31.58 -5.15
CA GLY A 146 -25.30 -32.65 -5.34
C GLY A 146 -23.90 -32.11 -5.66
N ASP A 147 -22.93 -33.01 -5.69
CA ASP A 147 -21.51 -32.67 -5.81
C ASP A 147 -20.97 -32.88 -7.23
N ASN A 148 -19.85 -32.24 -7.56
CA ASN A 148 -19.08 -32.49 -8.79
C ASN A 148 -19.90 -32.31 -10.09
N ASN A 149 -20.92 -31.47 -10.07
CA ASN A 149 -21.75 -31.14 -11.23
C ASN A 149 -21.09 -30.06 -12.11
N VAL A 150 -21.50 -29.97 -13.36
CA VAL A 150 -21.06 -28.94 -14.30
C VAL A 150 -22.26 -28.19 -14.88
N ILE A 151 -22.27 -26.88 -14.78
CA ILE A 151 -23.27 -25.99 -15.40
C ILE A 151 -22.52 -25.02 -16.31
N ALA A 152 -22.65 -25.17 -17.63
CA ALA A 152 -21.85 -24.38 -18.56
C ALA A 152 -22.58 -24.00 -19.85
N GLY A 153 -22.29 -22.82 -20.37
CA GLY A 153 -22.86 -22.34 -21.63
C GLY A 153 -24.36 -22.05 -21.55
N ASN A 154 -24.88 -21.71 -20.38
CA ASN A 154 -26.30 -21.41 -20.13
C ASN A 154 -26.54 -19.89 -19.98
N TYR A 155 -27.75 -19.43 -20.28
CA TYR A 155 -28.22 -18.08 -20.02
C TYR A 155 -29.24 -18.11 -18.88
N ILE A 156 -29.05 -17.31 -17.84
CA ILE A 156 -29.83 -17.38 -16.61
C ILE A 156 -30.28 -15.97 -16.23
N GLY A 157 -31.58 -15.78 -16.06
CA GLY A 157 -32.21 -14.49 -15.73
C GLY A 157 -32.44 -13.55 -16.92
N VAL A 158 -32.20 -14.04 -18.15
CA VAL A 158 -32.26 -13.24 -19.38
C VAL A 158 -33.01 -13.95 -20.50
N ASP A 159 -33.35 -13.19 -21.55
CA ASP A 159 -33.95 -13.73 -22.76
C ASP A 159 -32.97 -14.57 -23.61
N HIS A 160 -33.46 -15.16 -24.71
CA HIS A 160 -32.64 -16.02 -25.58
C HIS A 160 -31.49 -15.28 -26.28
N ALA A 161 -31.61 -13.96 -26.45
CA ALA A 161 -30.53 -13.14 -26.97
C ALA A 161 -29.52 -12.74 -25.90
N GLY A 162 -29.87 -12.90 -24.62
CA GLY A 162 -29.10 -12.43 -23.47
C GLY A 162 -29.03 -10.90 -23.40
N LEU A 163 -30.05 -10.20 -23.94
CA LEU A 163 -30.09 -8.74 -24.05
C LEU A 163 -31.19 -8.10 -23.20
N PHE A 164 -32.21 -8.87 -22.82
CA PHE A 164 -33.33 -8.36 -22.05
C PHE A 164 -33.48 -9.11 -20.72
N PRO A 165 -33.75 -8.40 -19.61
CA PRO A 165 -33.91 -9.02 -18.31
C PRO A 165 -35.22 -9.81 -18.25
N ILE A 166 -35.13 -11.04 -17.75
CA ILE A 166 -36.26 -11.87 -17.35
C ILE A 166 -35.89 -12.52 -16.00
N PRO A 167 -35.98 -11.77 -14.88
CA PRO A 167 -35.39 -12.14 -13.59
C PRO A 167 -35.92 -13.48 -13.08
N ASN A 168 -35.04 -14.32 -12.53
CA ASN A 168 -35.43 -15.23 -11.46
C ASN A 168 -35.62 -14.43 -10.17
N ARG A 169 -36.55 -14.84 -9.30
CA ARG A 169 -36.88 -14.08 -8.08
C ARG A 169 -35.89 -14.30 -6.93
N GLY A 170 -35.07 -15.36 -7.00
CA GLY A 170 -33.94 -15.62 -6.12
C GLY A 170 -32.62 -15.46 -6.88
N GLU A 171 -31.71 -16.40 -6.64
CA GLU A 171 -30.39 -16.45 -7.27
C GLU A 171 -30.45 -16.84 -8.74
N GLY A 172 -29.40 -16.49 -9.49
CA GLY A 172 -29.16 -17.16 -10.76
C GLY A 172 -28.89 -18.66 -10.55
N ILE A 173 -27.90 -18.96 -9.72
CA ILE A 173 -27.54 -20.34 -9.33
C ILE A 173 -27.18 -20.37 -7.84
N GLU A 174 -27.84 -21.23 -7.07
CA GLU A 174 -27.47 -21.51 -5.67
C GLU A 174 -26.78 -22.88 -5.58
N LEU A 175 -25.62 -22.93 -4.93
CA LEU A 175 -24.80 -24.14 -4.76
C LEU A 175 -24.60 -24.48 -3.29
N THR A 176 -25.28 -25.53 -2.82
CA THR A 176 -25.06 -26.11 -1.49
C THR A 176 -24.19 -27.37 -1.51
N GLY A 177 -24.04 -28.01 -2.69
CA GLY A 177 -23.13 -29.13 -2.90
C GLY A 177 -21.69 -28.69 -3.17
N ASP A 178 -20.78 -29.65 -3.15
CA ASP A 178 -19.33 -29.44 -3.19
C ASP A 178 -18.71 -29.77 -4.55
N GLY A 179 -17.56 -29.14 -4.85
CA GLY A 179 -16.74 -29.53 -6.02
C GLY A 179 -17.38 -29.28 -7.38
N ASN A 180 -18.44 -28.47 -7.45
CA ASN A 180 -19.16 -28.15 -8.68
C ASN A 180 -18.41 -27.12 -9.54
N ILE A 181 -18.68 -27.11 -10.84
CA ILE A 181 -18.12 -26.16 -11.81
C ILE A 181 -19.24 -25.37 -12.48
N ILE A 182 -19.23 -24.06 -12.28
CA ILE A 182 -20.07 -23.10 -12.99
C ILE A 182 -19.22 -22.46 -14.09
N GLY A 183 -19.44 -22.87 -15.32
CA GLY A 183 -18.76 -22.36 -16.51
C GLY A 183 -17.62 -23.26 -16.96
N GLY A 184 -16.48 -22.66 -17.29
CA GLY A 184 -15.27 -23.39 -17.68
C GLY A 184 -14.24 -22.54 -18.43
N ALA A 185 -13.06 -23.13 -18.68
CA ALA A 185 -11.93 -22.44 -19.29
C ALA A 185 -12.12 -22.08 -20.78
N SER A 186 -13.09 -22.70 -21.47
CA SER A 186 -13.38 -22.40 -22.87
C SER A 186 -14.47 -21.34 -22.99
N VAL A 187 -14.36 -20.44 -23.97
CA VAL A 187 -15.42 -19.45 -24.25
C VAL A 187 -16.79 -20.11 -24.47
N GLY A 188 -16.81 -21.32 -25.02
CA GLY A 188 -18.05 -22.09 -25.24
C GLY A 188 -18.70 -22.67 -23.99
N ASP A 189 -18.05 -22.58 -22.83
CA ASP A 189 -18.56 -23.02 -21.52
C ASP A 189 -19.08 -21.85 -20.66
N ARG A 190 -18.88 -20.61 -21.12
CA ARG A 190 -19.32 -19.39 -20.41
C ARG A 190 -20.82 -19.37 -20.18
N ASN A 191 -21.24 -19.27 -18.92
CA ASN A 191 -22.61 -18.86 -18.60
C ASN A 191 -22.76 -17.34 -18.68
N LEU A 192 -23.98 -16.89 -18.98
CA LEU A 192 -24.43 -15.51 -18.82
C LEU A 192 -25.45 -15.49 -17.68
N ILE A 193 -25.14 -14.83 -16.57
CA ILE A 193 -25.92 -14.89 -15.33
C ILE A 193 -26.22 -13.47 -14.87
N SER A 194 -27.40 -12.99 -15.18
CA SER A 194 -27.70 -11.56 -15.16
C SER A 194 -29.17 -11.30 -14.86
N ALA A 195 -29.46 -10.12 -14.33
CA ALA A 195 -30.81 -9.65 -14.01
C ALA A 195 -31.60 -10.54 -13.04
N ASN A 196 -30.98 -11.41 -12.25
CA ASN A 196 -31.70 -12.09 -11.15
C ASN A 196 -32.01 -11.09 -10.03
N ASP A 197 -33.10 -11.31 -9.28
CA ASP A 197 -33.51 -10.37 -8.22
C ASP A 197 -32.55 -10.40 -7.01
N ASN A 198 -31.74 -11.46 -6.86
CA ASN A 198 -30.70 -11.59 -5.84
C ASN A 198 -29.28 -11.65 -6.45
N ASP A 199 -28.38 -12.51 -5.97
CA ASP A 199 -27.02 -12.69 -6.49
C ASP A 199 -27.03 -13.42 -7.84
N GLY A 200 -25.94 -13.27 -8.59
CA GLY A 200 -25.71 -14.08 -9.78
C GLY A 200 -25.49 -15.55 -9.41
N VAL A 201 -24.52 -15.81 -8.54
CA VAL A 201 -24.16 -17.15 -8.07
C VAL A 201 -23.93 -17.11 -6.57
N ASP A 202 -24.62 -17.95 -5.82
CA ASP A 202 -24.40 -18.16 -4.39
C ASP A 202 -23.70 -19.50 -4.12
N LEU A 203 -22.63 -19.45 -3.31
CA LEU A 203 -21.75 -20.58 -2.98
C LEU A 203 -21.81 -20.88 -1.48
N ALA A 204 -22.75 -21.72 -1.09
CA ALA A 204 -22.87 -22.25 0.26
C ALA A 204 -22.04 -23.54 0.49
N GLY A 205 -21.73 -24.29 -0.58
CA GLY A 205 -20.86 -25.48 -0.54
C GLY A 205 -19.37 -25.16 -0.72
N VAL A 206 -18.52 -26.18 -0.57
CA VAL A 206 -17.05 -26.05 -0.56
C VAL A 206 -16.39 -26.60 -1.83
N GLY A 207 -15.21 -26.08 -2.17
CA GLY A 207 -14.40 -26.55 -3.30
C GLY A 207 -15.02 -26.31 -4.69
N ASN A 208 -16.04 -25.46 -4.78
CA ASN A 208 -16.72 -25.09 -6.01
C ASN A 208 -15.87 -24.13 -6.85
N ARG A 209 -16.10 -24.14 -8.17
CA ARG A 209 -15.36 -23.30 -9.13
C ARG A 209 -16.32 -22.52 -10.01
N VAL A 210 -16.28 -21.19 -9.95
CA VAL A 210 -17.01 -20.28 -10.85
C VAL A 210 -16.02 -19.72 -11.86
N GLU A 211 -16.09 -20.19 -13.10
CA GLU A 211 -15.03 -19.95 -14.10
C GLU A 211 -15.52 -19.45 -15.46
N GLY A 212 -14.90 -18.38 -15.95
CA GLY A 212 -15.07 -17.92 -17.34
C GLY A 212 -16.47 -17.36 -17.66
N ASN A 213 -17.27 -17.05 -16.64
CA ASN A 213 -18.65 -16.58 -16.78
C ASN A 213 -18.73 -15.07 -17.02
N TRP A 214 -19.88 -14.64 -17.54
CA TRP A 214 -20.30 -13.24 -17.58
C TRP A 214 -21.46 -13.07 -16.60
N ILE A 215 -21.27 -12.20 -15.61
CA ILE A 215 -22.18 -12.03 -14.48
C ILE A 215 -22.50 -10.54 -14.33
N GLY A 216 -23.79 -10.19 -14.42
CA GLY A 216 -24.29 -8.81 -14.33
C GLY A 216 -24.16 -7.97 -15.62
N ILE A 217 -23.74 -8.59 -16.72
CA ILE A 217 -23.68 -7.97 -18.05
C ILE A 217 -24.57 -8.71 -19.07
N ASP A 218 -24.87 -8.07 -20.19
CA ASP A 218 -25.60 -8.68 -21.30
C ASP A 218 -24.66 -9.46 -22.26
N ALA A 219 -25.24 -10.17 -23.22
CA ALA A 219 -24.50 -10.99 -24.20
C ALA A 219 -23.61 -10.19 -25.16
N ILE A 220 -23.68 -8.87 -25.17
CA ILE A 220 -22.81 -7.97 -25.94
C ILE A 220 -21.90 -7.10 -25.04
N GLY A 221 -21.91 -7.32 -23.73
CA GLY A 221 -21.07 -6.63 -22.74
C GLY A 221 -21.62 -5.29 -22.24
N GLY A 222 -22.91 -5.01 -22.39
CA GLY A 222 -23.63 -3.91 -21.74
C GLY A 222 -24.07 -4.27 -20.31
N THR A 223 -24.49 -3.29 -19.52
CA THR A 223 -24.94 -3.49 -18.13
C THR A 223 -26.28 -4.22 -18.07
N LEU A 224 -26.35 -5.28 -17.26
CA LEU A 224 -27.57 -6.03 -16.97
C LEU A 224 -27.46 -6.71 -15.58
N GLY A 225 -27.25 -5.91 -14.55
CA GLY A 225 -26.89 -6.35 -13.20
C GLY A 225 -27.87 -7.31 -12.55
N ASN A 226 -27.35 -8.18 -11.68
CA ASN A 226 -28.16 -8.86 -10.68
C ASN A 226 -28.54 -7.89 -9.55
N GLY A 227 -29.57 -8.24 -8.78
CA GLY A 227 -30.19 -7.38 -7.77
C GLY A 227 -29.35 -7.19 -6.49
N GLN A 228 -28.40 -8.11 -6.24
CA GLN A 228 -27.39 -8.00 -5.20
C GLN A 228 -26.01 -8.25 -5.81
N ASP A 229 -25.24 -9.22 -5.30
CA ASP A 229 -23.85 -9.43 -5.65
C ASP A 229 -23.69 -10.19 -6.97
N GLY A 230 -22.52 -10.10 -7.58
CA GLY A 230 -22.19 -10.98 -8.70
C GLY A 230 -22.05 -12.43 -8.25
N VAL A 231 -21.17 -12.66 -7.27
CA VAL A 231 -20.92 -13.96 -6.66
C VAL A 231 -20.82 -13.80 -5.15
N SER A 232 -21.61 -14.58 -4.40
CA SER A 232 -21.56 -14.65 -2.95
C SER A 232 -20.98 -16.00 -2.49
N VAL A 233 -20.15 -15.99 -1.44
CA VAL A 233 -19.68 -17.19 -0.74
C VAL A 233 -20.27 -17.20 0.66
N SER A 234 -21.39 -17.90 0.81
CA SER A 234 -22.30 -17.84 1.97
C SER A 234 -22.22 -19.04 2.92
N GLY A 235 -21.28 -19.97 2.72
CA GLY A 235 -21.11 -21.26 3.44
C GLY A 235 -20.93 -21.21 4.97
N GLY A 236 -21.10 -20.03 5.57
CA GLY A 236 -21.00 -19.74 6.99
C GLY A 236 -19.68 -19.05 7.31
N ALA A 237 -19.75 -17.93 8.04
CA ALA A 237 -18.57 -17.16 8.42
C ALA A 237 -17.50 -18.05 9.07
N LYS A 238 -16.26 -17.94 8.57
CA LYS A 238 -15.08 -18.67 9.06
C LYS A 238 -15.11 -20.19 8.87
N VAL A 239 -15.81 -20.68 7.86
CA VAL A 239 -15.67 -22.07 7.39
C VAL A 239 -14.63 -22.11 6.27
N ALA A 240 -13.73 -23.09 6.30
CA ALA A 240 -12.76 -23.27 5.21
C ALA A 240 -13.46 -23.85 4.00
N ASP A 241 -13.65 -23.02 2.97
CA ASP A 241 -14.47 -23.38 1.82
C ASP A 241 -13.63 -23.81 0.62
N GLY A 242 -12.50 -23.15 0.37
CA GLY A 242 -11.66 -23.49 -0.79
C GLY A 242 -12.35 -23.28 -2.14
N ASN A 243 -13.36 -22.42 -2.23
CA ASN A 243 -14.00 -22.07 -3.50
C ASN A 243 -13.07 -21.20 -4.36
N VAL A 244 -13.21 -21.31 -5.67
CA VAL A 244 -12.40 -20.56 -6.66
C VAL A 244 -13.30 -19.80 -7.62
N ILE A 245 -13.20 -18.48 -7.62
CA ILE A 245 -13.84 -17.58 -8.58
C ILE A 245 -12.77 -17.12 -9.57
N ALA A 246 -12.75 -17.64 -10.80
CA ALA A 246 -11.64 -17.40 -11.73
C ALA A 246 -12.02 -16.98 -13.15
N GLY A 247 -11.37 -15.94 -13.66
CA GLY A 247 -11.46 -15.53 -15.08
C GLY A 247 -12.86 -15.09 -15.53
N ASN A 248 -13.70 -14.63 -14.60
CA ASN A 248 -15.04 -14.13 -14.88
C ASN A 248 -15.02 -12.64 -15.25
N VAL A 249 -16.08 -12.18 -15.92
CA VAL A 249 -16.44 -10.76 -15.98
C VAL A 249 -17.61 -10.56 -15.03
N ILE A 250 -17.39 -9.79 -13.96
CA ILE A 250 -18.38 -9.57 -12.89
C ILE A 250 -18.57 -8.06 -12.74
N SER A 251 -19.68 -7.55 -13.26
CA SER A 251 -19.83 -6.12 -13.49
C SER A 251 -21.29 -5.72 -13.58
N GLY A 252 -21.62 -4.48 -13.23
CA GLY A 252 -22.97 -3.95 -13.36
C GLY A 252 -23.98 -4.44 -12.32
N ASN A 253 -23.57 -5.28 -11.35
CA ASN A 253 -24.43 -5.75 -10.26
C ASN A 253 -24.78 -4.61 -9.31
N LEU A 254 -25.90 -4.71 -8.59
CA LEU A 254 -26.34 -3.64 -7.69
C LEU A 254 -25.65 -3.67 -6.31
N GLY A 255 -25.09 -4.82 -5.91
CA GLY A 255 -24.22 -4.98 -4.73
C GLY A 255 -22.75 -5.08 -5.12
N ASP A 256 -22.00 -5.90 -4.37
CA ASP A 256 -20.59 -6.17 -4.61
C ASP A 256 -20.40 -7.05 -5.84
N ALA A 257 -19.20 -7.03 -6.44
CA ALA A 257 -18.91 -8.02 -7.48
C ALA A 257 -18.75 -9.41 -6.86
N VAL A 258 -17.93 -9.51 -5.81
CA VAL A 258 -17.68 -10.76 -5.09
C VAL A 258 -17.70 -10.49 -3.59
N SER A 259 -18.61 -11.16 -2.86
CA SER A 259 -18.67 -11.15 -1.40
C SER A 259 -18.22 -12.50 -0.84
N VAL A 260 -17.33 -12.49 0.16
CA VAL A 260 -16.71 -13.70 0.73
C VAL A 260 -16.81 -13.73 2.24
N ASP A 261 -17.78 -14.49 2.77
CA ASP A 261 -17.97 -14.68 4.20
C ASP A 261 -17.05 -15.75 4.81
N GLY A 262 -16.72 -16.78 4.03
CA GLY A 262 -15.89 -17.90 4.49
C GLY A 262 -14.39 -17.74 4.28
N ASP A 263 -13.64 -18.75 4.68
CA ASP A 263 -12.18 -18.80 4.68
C ASP A 263 -11.60 -19.57 3.48
N ASP A 264 -10.32 -19.32 3.19
CA ASP A 264 -9.52 -20.09 2.24
C ASP A 264 -10.03 -20.07 0.78
N ASN A 265 -10.85 -19.07 0.42
CA ASN A 265 -11.34 -18.88 -0.94
C ASN A 265 -10.34 -18.14 -1.82
N THR A 266 -10.47 -18.31 -3.14
CA THR A 266 -9.59 -17.68 -4.14
C THR A 266 -10.38 -16.94 -5.20
N VAL A 267 -10.12 -15.64 -5.35
CA VAL A 267 -10.62 -14.78 -6.43
C VAL A 267 -9.45 -14.49 -7.37
N LEU A 268 -9.45 -15.08 -8.57
CA LEU A 268 -8.28 -15.12 -9.46
C LEU A 268 -8.57 -14.61 -10.88
N ASP A 269 -7.75 -13.69 -11.38
CA ASP A 269 -7.74 -13.26 -12.79
C ASP A 269 -9.12 -12.79 -13.34
N ASN A 270 -10.01 -12.30 -12.47
CA ASN A 270 -11.32 -11.77 -12.88
C ASN A 270 -11.20 -10.33 -13.42
N LEU A 271 -12.16 -9.95 -14.27
CA LEU A 271 -12.44 -8.58 -14.67
C LEU A 271 -13.65 -8.09 -13.86
N ILE A 272 -13.41 -7.22 -12.89
CA ILE A 272 -14.39 -6.75 -11.93
C ILE A 272 -14.69 -5.27 -12.13
N GLY A 273 -15.97 -4.94 -12.29
CA GLY A 273 -16.47 -3.59 -12.59
C GLY A 273 -15.96 -3.00 -13.92
N THR A 274 -15.54 -3.85 -14.85
CA THR A 274 -15.05 -3.45 -16.18
C THR A 274 -15.74 -4.24 -17.29
N ASN A 275 -15.68 -3.71 -18.51
CA ASN A 275 -16.09 -4.48 -19.68
C ASN A 275 -15.22 -5.74 -19.88
N ALA A 276 -15.66 -6.66 -20.74
CA ALA A 276 -14.92 -7.91 -21.02
C ALA A 276 -13.51 -7.72 -21.65
N ALA A 277 -13.15 -6.50 -22.05
CA ALA A 277 -11.81 -6.14 -22.52
C ALA A 277 -10.93 -5.52 -21.41
N GLY A 278 -11.51 -5.26 -20.23
CA GLY A 278 -10.86 -4.59 -19.10
C GLY A 278 -10.44 -3.14 -19.40
N ASN A 279 -11.08 -2.45 -20.33
CA ASN A 279 -10.65 -1.13 -20.79
C ASN A 279 -11.68 0.00 -20.65
N ALA A 280 -12.88 -0.32 -20.16
CA ALA A 280 -13.91 0.64 -19.79
C ALA A 280 -14.63 0.16 -18.53
N GLY A 281 -15.08 1.10 -17.68
CA GLY A 281 -15.80 0.78 -16.45
C GLY A 281 -17.26 0.39 -16.73
N ILE A 282 -17.72 -0.64 -16.03
CA ILE A 282 -19.12 -1.07 -15.90
C ILE A 282 -19.29 -1.43 -14.42
N GLY A 283 -19.15 -0.40 -13.57
CA GLY A 283 -19.08 -0.54 -12.12
C GLY A 283 -20.17 -1.39 -11.50
N ASN A 284 -19.85 -2.04 -10.39
CA ASN A 284 -20.87 -2.60 -9.50
C ASN A 284 -21.37 -1.49 -8.54
N GLY A 285 -22.49 -1.74 -7.87
CA GLY A 285 -23.10 -0.78 -6.95
C GLY A 285 -22.50 -0.76 -5.54
N GLY A 286 -21.62 -1.71 -5.22
CA GLY A 286 -20.81 -1.76 -4.01
C GLY A 286 -19.33 -2.01 -4.33
N ASP A 287 -18.68 -2.86 -3.55
CA ASP A 287 -17.26 -3.17 -3.62
C ASP A 287 -16.91 -4.12 -4.77
N GLY A 288 -15.67 -4.06 -5.23
CA GLY A 288 -15.15 -5.02 -6.21
C GLY A 288 -15.04 -6.42 -5.59
N VAL A 289 -14.36 -6.51 -4.44
CA VAL A 289 -14.27 -7.73 -3.64
C VAL A 289 -14.38 -7.37 -2.16
N ALA A 290 -15.40 -7.88 -1.47
CA ALA A 290 -15.57 -7.75 -0.03
C ALA A 290 -15.17 -9.04 0.68
N LEU A 291 -14.27 -8.94 1.67
CA LEU A 291 -13.76 -10.07 2.44
C LEU A 291 -14.15 -9.94 3.91
N PHE A 292 -14.98 -10.87 4.40
CA PHE A 292 -15.34 -10.99 5.82
C PHE A 292 -14.64 -12.17 6.50
N GLY A 293 -14.26 -13.19 5.73
CA GLY A 293 -13.52 -14.36 6.21
C GLY A 293 -11.99 -14.19 6.21
N ASP A 294 -11.31 -15.22 6.71
CA ASP A 294 -9.86 -15.27 6.90
C ASP A 294 -9.14 -16.04 5.77
N ARG A 295 -7.87 -15.72 5.54
CA ARG A 295 -6.96 -16.48 4.64
C ARG A 295 -7.45 -16.60 3.18
N ASN A 296 -8.30 -15.69 2.75
CA ASN A 296 -8.72 -15.57 1.35
C ASN A 296 -7.62 -14.96 0.48
N GLN A 297 -7.62 -15.33 -0.80
CA GLN A 297 -6.63 -14.90 -1.80
C GLN A 297 -7.32 -14.14 -2.93
N VAL A 298 -6.95 -12.89 -3.14
CA VAL A 298 -7.43 -12.06 -4.25
C VAL A 298 -6.24 -11.78 -5.15
N ASP A 299 -6.10 -12.50 -6.25
CA ASP A 299 -4.88 -12.54 -7.05
C ASP A 299 -5.12 -12.22 -8.54
N GLY A 300 -4.27 -11.36 -9.13
CA GLY A 300 -4.24 -11.15 -10.59
C GLY A 300 -5.45 -10.46 -11.22
N ASN A 301 -6.43 -10.02 -10.44
CA ASN A 301 -7.67 -9.42 -10.92
C ASN A 301 -7.45 -8.01 -11.48
N VAL A 302 -8.36 -7.56 -12.35
CA VAL A 302 -8.54 -6.14 -12.70
C VAL A 302 -9.81 -5.67 -12.03
N ILE A 303 -9.69 -4.71 -11.10
CA ILE A 303 -10.77 -4.28 -10.22
C ILE A 303 -10.92 -2.77 -10.32
N ALA A 304 -12.01 -2.31 -10.93
CA ALA A 304 -12.20 -0.91 -11.27
C ALA A 304 -13.68 -0.56 -11.33
N GLY A 305 -14.03 0.72 -11.13
CA GLY A 305 -15.41 1.21 -11.24
C GLY A 305 -16.33 0.89 -10.05
N ASN A 306 -15.79 0.46 -8.91
CA ASN A 306 -16.56 0.08 -7.71
C ASN A 306 -16.41 1.14 -6.62
N ASP A 307 -17.14 1.02 -5.50
CA ASP A 307 -16.96 1.90 -4.35
C ASP A 307 -15.56 1.68 -3.75
N VAL A 308 -15.29 0.51 -3.17
CA VAL A 308 -13.93 0.06 -2.86
C VAL A 308 -13.48 -1.00 -3.88
N GLY A 309 -12.23 -0.96 -4.31
CA GLY A 309 -11.66 -2.05 -5.10
C GLY A 309 -11.65 -3.37 -4.33
N VAL A 310 -10.92 -3.43 -3.22
CA VAL A 310 -10.94 -4.57 -2.29
C VAL A 310 -11.17 -4.08 -0.87
N SER A 311 -12.22 -4.56 -0.22
CA SER A 311 -12.56 -4.27 1.16
C SER A 311 -12.27 -5.49 2.04
N ILE A 312 -11.57 -5.28 3.15
CA ILE A 312 -11.29 -6.32 4.15
C ILE A 312 -11.90 -5.87 5.47
N ASN A 313 -13.02 -6.47 5.81
CA ASN A 313 -13.79 -6.13 7.00
C ASN A 313 -13.04 -6.49 8.30
N GLU A 314 -13.47 -5.90 9.42
CA GLU A 314 -12.91 -6.08 10.76
C GLU A 314 -12.73 -7.56 11.20
N LEU A 315 -13.56 -8.48 10.69
CA LEU A 315 -13.47 -9.90 11.00
C LEU A 315 -12.48 -10.68 10.13
N GLY A 316 -12.05 -10.09 9.01
CA GLY A 316 -11.21 -10.71 8.00
C GLY A 316 -9.73 -10.56 8.33
N SER A 317 -9.05 -11.69 8.53
CA SER A 317 -7.65 -11.73 8.91
C SER A 317 -6.79 -12.64 8.04
N ALA A 318 -5.49 -12.34 7.98
CA ALA A 318 -4.53 -13.13 7.20
C ALA A 318 -4.90 -13.28 5.70
N ASN A 319 -5.75 -12.40 5.17
CA ASN A 319 -6.08 -12.35 3.74
C ASN A 319 -4.90 -11.82 2.94
N THR A 320 -4.85 -12.20 1.66
CA THR A 320 -3.76 -11.79 0.78
C THR A 320 -4.30 -11.26 -0.54
N VAL A 321 -3.80 -10.10 -0.96
CA VAL A 321 -4.21 -9.43 -2.19
C VAL A 321 -2.97 -9.23 -3.04
N ARG A 322 -2.77 -9.96 -4.15
CA ARG A 322 -1.52 -9.92 -4.94
C ARG A 322 -1.68 -9.73 -6.44
N GLY A 323 -0.77 -8.97 -7.05
CA GLY A 323 -0.68 -8.84 -8.50
C GLY A 323 -1.92 -8.24 -9.19
N ASN A 324 -2.86 -7.67 -8.42
CA ASN A 324 -4.07 -7.07 -8.94
C ASN A 324 -3.78 -5.71 -9.57
N LYS A 325 -4.67 -5.27 -10.46
CA LYS A 325 -4.73 -3.92 -11.00
C LYS A 325 -6.01 -3.27 -10.50
N ILE A 326 -5.87 -2.35 -9.57
CA ILE A 326 -6.96 -1.75 -8.81
C ILE A 326 -7.03 -0.25 -9.15
N GLY A 327 -8.18 0.20 -9.68
CA GLY A 327 -8.42 1.58 -10.15
C GLY A 327 -7.93 1.86 -11.58
N THR A 328 -7.49 0.82 -12.30
CA THR A 328 -6.90 0.97 -13.64
C THR A 328 -7.50 0.01 -14.65
N ASN A 329 -7.30 0.29 -15.94
CA ASN A 329 -7.57 -0.68 -16.99
C ASN A 329 -6.63 -1.91 -16.91
N ALA A 330 -6.97 -2.98 -17.64
CA ALA A 330 -6.18 -4.21 -17.69
C ALA A 330 -4.73 -4.00 -18.19
N ALA A 331 -4.46 -2.93 -18.95
CA ALA A 331 -3.12 -2.54 -19.38
C ALA A 331 -2.32 -1.77 -18.31
N GLY A 332 -2.96 -1.34 -17.22
CA GLY A 332 -2.38 -0.56 -16.14
C GLY A 332 -1.89 0.82 -16.57
N ASN A 333 -2.56 1.45 -17.55
CA ASN A 333 -2.11 2.71 -18.14
C ASN A 333 -3.19 3.81 -18.23
N ALA A 334 -4.44 3.49 -17.94
CA ALA A 334 -5.55 4.44 -17.86
C ALA A 334 -6.34 4.24 -16.57
N GLN A 335 -6.86 5.33 -16.02
CA GLN A 335 -7.71 5.32 -14.82
C GLN A 335 -9.08 4.74 -15.18
N LEU A 336 -9.54 3.80 -14.36
CA LEU A 336 -10.92 3.34 -14.29
C LEU A 336 -11.23 3.33 -12.78
N PRO A 337 -11.53 4.51 -12.21
CA PRO A 337 -11.46 4.71 -10.78
C PRO A 337 -12.44 3.80 -10.04
N ASN A 338 -11.96 3.16 -8.97
CA ASN A 338 -12.83 2.97 -7.81
C ASN A 338 -12.82 4.27 -6.99
N ASP A 339 -13.64 4.37 -5.93
CA ASP A 339 -13.47 5.46 -4.97
C ASP A 339 -12.18 5.25 -4.16
N THR A 340 -12.11 4.20 -3.33
CA THR A 340 -10.88 3.78 -2.63
C THR A 340 -10.30 2.52 -3.27
N GLY A 341 -8.97 2.42 -3.36
CA GLY A 341 -8.33 1.24 -3.94
C GLY A 341 -8.48 -0.01 -3.08
N VAL A 342 -7.87 -0.01 -1.89
CA VAL A 342 -7.96 -1.10 -0.91
C VAL A 342 -8.28 -0.50 0.45
N TYR A 343 -9.32 -1.01 1.12
CA TYR A 343 -9.75 -0.55 2.43
C TYR A 343 -9.67 -1.72 3.43
N ILE A 344 -9.04 -1.49 4.60
CA ILE A 344 -8.70 -2.56 5.56
C ILE A 344 -9.12 -2.17 6.98
N GLU A 345 -10.03 -2.93 7.55
CA GLU A 345 -10.46 -2.86 8.96
C GLU A 345 -9.97 -4.06 9.78
N GLY A 346 -9.67 -5.17 9.11
CA GLY A 346 -9.18 -6.40 9.72
C GLY A 346 -7.68 -6.43 10.00
N SER A 347 -7.20 -7.52 10.62
CA SER A 347 -5.81 -7.69 11.08
C SER A 347 -4.99 -8.69 10.26
N GLU A 348 -3.67 -8.57 10.33
CA GLU A 348 -2.69 -9.54 9.77
C GLU A 348 -2.80 -9.74 8.24
N ASN A 349 -3.44 -8.82 7.53
CA ASN A 349 -3.62 -8.92 6.08
C ASN A 349 -2.36 -8.49 5.33
N THR A 350 -2.11 -9.10 4.16
CA THR A 350 -0.97 -8.77 3.30
C THR A 350 -1.44 -8.25 1.95
N ILE A 351 -1.17 -6.98 1.68
CA ILE A 351 -1.41 -6.35 0.38
C ILE A 351 -0.11 -6.34 -0.40
N GLY A 352 -0.01 -7.23 -1.38
CA GLY A 352 1.12 -7.43 -2.26
C GLY A 352 2.08 -8.51 -1.78
N GLY A 353 3.36 -8.37 -2.11
CA GLY A 353 4.40 -9.32 -1.72
C GLY A 353 5.78 -8.97 -2.31
N PRO A 354 6.86 -9.52 -1.73
CA PRO A 354 8.23 -9.24 -2.17
C PRO A 354 8.62 -9.94 -3.49
N GLY A 355 7.85 -10.94 -3.93
CA GLY A 355 8.10 -11.67 -5.16
C GLY A 355 7.77 -10.89 -6.42
N VAL A 356 8.40 -11.26 -7.54
CA VAL A 356 8.15 -10.61 -8.83
C VAL A 356 6.73 -10.89 -9.31
N GLY A 357 5.90 -9.85 -9.36
CA GLY A 357 4.50 -9.92 -9.78
C GLY A 357 3.52 -10.08 -8.62
N GLU A 358 3.99 -10.15 -7.38
CA GLU A 358 3.12 -10.20 -6.20
C GLU A 358 2.61 -8.81 -5.79
N GLY A 359 3.37 -7.75 -6.05
CA GLY A 359 2.93 -6.39 -5.80
C GLY A 359 1.73 -5.97 -6.67
N ASN A 360 0.74 -5.33 -6.05
CA ASN A 360 -0.42 -4.79 -6.77
C ASN A 360 -0.08 -3.47 -7.46
N LEU A 361 -0.83 -3.15 -8.52
CA LEU A 361 -0.93 -1.81 -9.09
C LEU A 361 -2.20 -1.16 -8.53
N ILE A 362 -2.06 -0.19 -7.64
CA ILE A 362 -3.18 0.46 -6.93
C ILE A 362 -3.13 1.95 -7.25
N SER A 363 -3.86 2.37 -8.27
CA SER A 363 -3.62 3.65 -8.93
C SER A 363 -4.87 4.12 -9.65
N GLY A 364 -5.05 5.43 -9.80
CA GLY A 364 -6.19 5.95 -10.53
C GLY A 364 -7.53 5.89 -9.80
N ASN A 365 -7.54 5.65 -8.49
CA ASN A 365 -8.75 5.74 -7.65
C ASN A 365 -9.09 7.21 -7.33
N ASN A 366 -10.35 7.50 -6.98
CA ASN A 366 -10.80 8.88 -6.71
C ASN A 366 -10.34 9.41 -5.35
N ASP A 367 -10.03 8.53 -4.41
CA ASP A 367 -9.57 8.83 -3.05
C ASP A 367 -8.18 8.20 -2.82
N ASP A 368 -7.90 7.70 -1.61
CA ASP A 368 -6.69 7.01 -1.23
C ASP A 368 -6.43 5.73 -2.06
N GLY A 369 -5.15 5.45 -2.27
CA GLY A 369 -4.74 4.17 -2.85
C GLY A 369 -5.05 3.01 -1.91
N ILE A 370 -4.52 3.07 -0.69
CA ILE A 370 -4.78 2.09 0.37
C ILE A 370 -5.13 2.85 1.65
N GLU A 371 -6.20 2.44 2.31
CA GLU A 371 -6.61 2.93 3.61
C GLU A 371 -6.67 1.79 4.63
N ILE A 372 -6.08 2.02 5.81
CA ILE A 372 -6.21 1.13 6.96
C ILE A 372 -6.93 1.91 8.04
N GLU A 373 -8.14 1.51 8.38
CA GLU A 373 -9.00 2.18 9.36
C GLU A 373 -9.32 1.23 10.52
N ASP A 374 -9.46 1.79 11.72
CA ASP A 374 -9.80 1.05 12.92
C ASP A 374 -11.06 1.65 13.55
N PRO A 375 -12.25 1.23 13.10
CA PRO A 375 -13.50 1.79 13.62
C PRO A 375 -13.74 1.42 15.11
N ASN A 376 -12.99 0.45 15.66
CA ASN A 376 -13.29 -0.19 16.94
C ASN A 376 -12.09 -0.28 17.93
N ASP A 377 -11.11 0.62 17.83
CA ASP A 377 -9.93 0.73 18.70
C ASP A 377 -9.16 -0.61 18.90
N GLY A 378 -8.36 -1.01 17.92
CA GLY A 378 -7.32 -2.03 17.99
C GLY A 378 -7.51 -3.22 17.05
N THR A 379 -8.46 -3.18 16.09
CA THR A 379 -8.78 -4.33 15.22
C THR A 379 -7.98 -4.38 13.93
N ALA A 380 -7.34 -3.28 13.51
CA ALA A 380 -6.55 -3.22 12.28
C ALA A 380 -5.03 -3.20 12.56
N THR A 381 -4.50 -4.29 13.10
CA THR A 381 -3.07 -4.45 13.44
C THR A 381 -2.41 -5.56 12.61
N GLY A 382 -1.08 -5.54 12.48
CA GLY A 382 -0.36 -6.59 11.79
C GLY A 382 -0.44 -6.51 10.27
N ASN A 383 -1.10 -5.49 9.69
CA ASN A 383 -1.27 -5.38 8.26
C ASN A 383 0.04 -4.99 7.57
N ARG A 384 0.29 -5.58 6.39
CA ARG A 384 1.55 -5.47 5.65
C ARG A 384 1.31 -5.07 4.21
N LEU A 385 1.77 -3.89 3.84
CA LEU A 385 1.71 -3.40 2.46
C LEU A 385 3.09 -3.60 1.82
N LEU A 386 3.24 -4.57 0.91
CA LEU A 386 4.53 -5.01 0.39
C LEU A 386 4.61 -4.95 -1.14
N GLY A 387 5.66 -4.32 -1.67
CA GLY A 387 6.03 -4.39 -3.09
C GLY A 387 5.03 -3.76 -4.07
N ASN A 388 4.05 -2.99 -3.59
CA ASN A 388 3.00 -2.39 -4.42
C ASN A 388 3.52 -1.20 -5.25
N LEU A 389 2.85 -0.95 -6.38
CA LEU A 389 2.96 0.27 -7.17
C LEU A 389 1.71 1.13 -6.93
N ILE A 390 1.89 2.30 -6.31
CA ILE A 390 0.81 3.16 -5.84
C ILE A 390 0.95 4.56 -6.45
N GLY A 391 -0.12 5.01 -7.15
CA GLY A 391 -0.18 6.28 -7.89
C GLY A 391 0.57 6.32 -9.22
N THR A 392 0.99 5.16 -9.76
CA THR A 392 1.81 5.07 -10.98
C THR A 392 1.17 4.18 -12.04
N ARG A 393 1.67 4.20 -13.28
CA ARG A 393 1.32 3.19 -14.28
C ARG A 393 2.04 1.86 -13.99
N LEU A 394 1.56 0.79 -14.62
CA LEU A 394 2.29 -0.48 -14.65
C LEU A 394 3.74 -0.24 -15.08
N ASN A 395 4.70 -0.73 -14.26
CA ASN A 395 6.17 -0.49 -14.29
C ASN A 395 6.71 0.67 -13.42
N GLY A 396 5.84 1.51 -12.87
CA GLY A 396 6.22 2.60 -11.96
C GLY A 396 7.05 3.72 -12.59
N ALA A 397 7.03 3.87 -13.92
CA ALA A 397 7.80 4.91 -14.62
C ALA A 397 7.04 6.21 -14.89
N MET A 398 5.71 6.17 -14.84
CA MET A 398 4.83 7.30 -15.17
C MET A 398 3.70 7.41 -14.14
N ALA A 399 3.15 8.60 -13.98
CA ALA A 399 2.06 8.87 -13.05
C ALA A 399 0.73 8.25 -13.53
N LEU A 400 -0.06 7.80 -12.57
CA LEU A 400 -1.47 7.47 -12.67
C LEU A 400 -2.07 7.70 -11.28
N SER A 401 -2.20 8.96 -10.90
CA SER A 401 -2.45 9.41 -9.54
C SER A 401 -3.69 8.78 -8.92
N ASN A 402 -3.63 8.43 -7.64
CA ASN A 402 -4.82 8.38 -6.78
C ASN A 402 -5.23 9.82 -6.42
N GLY A 403 -6.50 10.01 -6.04
CA GLY A 403 -7.09 11.33 -5.86
C GLY A 403 -6.83 11.98 -4.50
N ASP A 404 -6.34 11.23 -3.52
CA ASP A 404 -5.83 11.75 -2.24
C ASP A 404 -4.42 11.16 -1.94
N ASN A 405 -4.22 10.47 -0.81
CA ASN A 405 -2.92 9.93 -0.41
C ASN A 405 -2.59 8.63 -1.15
N GLY A 406 -1.32 8.26 -1.15
CA GLY A 406 -0.93 6.92 -1.58
C GLY A 406 -1.39 5.86 -0.59
N VAL A 407 -1.07 6.08 0.69
CA VAL A 407 -1.43 5.21 1.80
C VAL A 407 -1.88 6.05 2.99
N GLN A 408 -3.07 5.79 3.50
CA GLN A 408 -3.57 6.34 4.76
C GLN A 408 -3.60 5.25 5.84
N VAL A 409 -3.09 5.57 7.03
CA VAL A 409 -3.19 4.72 8.22
C VAL A 409 -3.88 5.48 9.33
N ASN A 410 -5.13 5.12 9.59
CA ASN A 410 -5.96 5.58 10.68
C ASN A 410 -6.32 4.39 11.59
N ALA A 411 -5.29 3.66 12.04
CA ALA A 411 -5.45 2.48 12.89
C ALA A 411 -4.50 2.53 14.08
N GLU A 412 -4.97 2.13 15.27
CA GLU A 412 -4.18 2.23 16.52
C GLU A 412 -3.14 1.10 16.67
N GLY A 413 -3.32 0.01 15.93
CA GLY A 413 -2.43 -1.15 15.87
C GLY A 413 -1.07 -0.91 15.22
N GLU A 414 -0.15 -1.86 15.38
CA GLU A 414 1.14 -1.82 14.68
C GLU A 414 0.97 -2.26 13.21
N ASN A 415 1.30 -1.41 12.25
CA ASN A 415 1.16 -1.70 10.81
C ASN A 415 2.48 -1.46 10.04
N TRP A 416 2.64 -2.12 8.90
CA TRP A 416 3.84 -2.06 8.06
C TRP A 416 3.52 -1.53 6.66
N VAL A 417 4.17 -0.42 6.31
CA VAL A 417 4.25 0.05 4.93
C VAL A 417 5.65 -0.26 4.41
N GLY A 418 5.76 -1.31 3.61
CA GLY A 418 7.01 -1.81 3.05
C GLY A 418 7.74 -2.79 3.96
N GLY A 419 9.01 -3.03 3.65
CA GLY A 419 9.86 -3.93 4.42
C GLY A 419 11.30 -3.94 3.93
N SER A 420 12.21 -4.42 4.78
CA SER A 420 13.66 -4.44 4.52
C SER A 420 14.15 -5.52 3.56
N GLN A 421 13.31 -6.51 3.21
CA GLN A 421 13.69 -7.54 2.25
C GLN A 421 13.65 -7.01 0.81
N PRO A 422 14.55 -7.46 -0.09
CA PRO A 422 14.48 -7.08 -1.50
C PRO A 422 13.09 -7.35 -2.09
N GLY A 423 12.51 -6.33 -2.74
CA GLY A 423 11.16 -6.41 -3.33
C GLY A 423 10.01 -6.05 -2.38
N ALA A 424 10.24 -5.98 -1.07
CA ALA A 424 9.19 -5.67 -0.10
C ALA A 424 8.79 -4.18 -0.05
N GLY A 425 9.69 -3.28 -0.47
CA GLY A 425 9.42 -1.84 -0.51
C GLY A 425 8.42 -1.44 -1.59
N ASN A 426 7.44 -0.61 -1.25
CA ASN A 426 6.47 -0.08 -2.20
C ASN A 426 7.04 1.09 -3.00
N VAL A 427 6.46 1.36 -4.18
CA VAL A 427 6.63 2.61 -4.92
C VAL A 427 5.37 3.44 -4.72
N ILE A 428 5.47 4.59 -4.07
CA ILE A 428 4.33 5.42 -3.65
C ILE A 428 4.54 6.83 -4.18
N SER A 429 3.90 7.19 -5.28
CA SER A 429 4.34 8.33 -6.09
C SER A 429 3.19 8.92 -6.90
N ALA A 430 3.26 10.21 -7.19
CA ALA A 430 2.27 10.98 -7.95
C ALA A 430 0.86 10.96 -7.37
N ASN A 431 0.67 10.65 -6.09
CA ASN A 431 -0.62 10.83 -5.44
C ASN A 431 -0.92 12.33 -5.25
N ALA A 432 -2.20 12.68 -5.18
CA ALA A 432 -2.65 14.06 -5.19
C ALA A 432 -2.50 14.78 -3.83
N ASN A 433 -2.07 14.05 -2.79
CA ASN A 433 -1.74 14.56 -1.47
C ASN A 433 -0.43 13.94 -0.95
N ASP A 434 -0.39 13.45 0.29
CA ASP A 434 0.80 12.81 0.88
C ASP A 434 1.10 11.46 0.20
N GLY A 435 2.37 11.07 0.20
CA GLY A 435 2.73 9.69 -0.14
C GLY A 435 2.14 8.70 0.87
N ILE A 436 2.50 8.90 2.15
CA ILE A 436 1.99 8.12 3.28
C ILE A 436 1.53 9.09 4.37
N SER A 437 0.28 8.97 4.81
CA SER A 437 -0.30 9.75 5.91
C SER A 437 -0.67 8.83 7.07
N VAL A 438 -0.17 9.11 8.28
CA VAL A 438 -0.42 8.32 9.49
C VAL A 438 -1.09 9.19 10.55
N TRP A 439 -2.33 8.86 10.87
CA TRP A 439 -3.16 9.52 11.89
C TRP A 439 -3.21 8.72 13.20
N GLY A 440 -3.35 7.40 13.10
CA GLY A 440 -3.47 6.49 14.25
C GLY A 440 -2.24 5.58 14.43
N GLY A 441 -2.05 5.11 15.67
CA GLY A 441 -1.18 3.97 16.00
C GLY A 441 0.29 4.06 15.63
N ASN A 442 0.95 2.91 15.73
CA ASN A 442 2.37 2.74 15.45
C ASN A 442 2.56 2.22 14.02
N THR A 443 3.18 2.99 13.13
CA THR A 443 3.47 2.51 11.77
C THR A 443 4.98 2.37 11.51
N ARG A 444 5.37 1.25 10.92
CA ARG A 444 6.72 1.01 10.39
C ARG A 444 6.74 1.25 8.89
N ILE A 445 7.49 2.24 8.45
CA ILE A 445 7.64 2.63 7.05
C ILE A 445 9.06 2.26 6.62
N GLU A 446 9.23 1.16 5.89
CA GLU A 446 10.57 0.62 5.58
C GLU A 446 10.76 0.28 4.10
N GLY A 447 11.93 0.59 3.56
CA GLY A 447 12.38 0.17 2.23
C GLY A 447 11.62 0.75 1.04
N ASN A 448 10.72 1.72 1.26
CA ASN A 448 9.87 2.29 0.22
C ASN A 448 10.61 3.28 -0.68
N ARG A 449 10.06 3.50 -1.88
CA ARG A 449 10.41 4.58 -2.80
C ARG A 449 9.22 5.52 -2.89
N ILE A 450 9.40 6.74 -2.40
CA ILE A 450 8.32 7.72 -2.21
C ILE A 450 8.66 8.97 -3.03
N GLY A 451 7.76 9.32 -3.94
CA GLY A 451 7.89 10.44 -4.89
C GLY A 451 8.88 10.23 -6.04
N THR A 452 9.28 8.99 -6.34
CA THR A 452 10.19 8.69 -7.47
C THR A 452 9.68 7.53 -8.31
N ASN A 453 10.17 7.40 -9.54
CA ASN A 453 9.88 6.20 -10.33
C ASN A 453 10.39 4.92 -9.65
N ALA A 454 9.93 3.75 -10.10
CA ALA A 454 10.33 2.46 -9.50
C ALA A 454 11.86 2.22 -9.52
N ALA A 455 12.59 2.83 -10.46
CA ALA A 455 14.06 2.79 -10.50
C ALA A 455 14.73 3.76 -9.50
N GLY A 456 13.99 4.72 -8.95
CA GLY A 456 14.45 5.76 -8.02
C GLY A 456 15.44 6.72 -8.68
N THR A 457 15.28 6.94 -9.97
CA THR A 457 16.20 7.73 -10.82
C THR A 457 15.55 8.98 -11.38
N ALA A 458 14.22 9.06 -11.39
CA ALA A 458 13.48 10.22 -11.87
C ALA A 458 12.39 10.62 -10.87
N ALA A 459 12.09 11.92 -10.84
CA ALA A 459 11.04 12.51 -10.03
C ALA A 459 9.65 12.02 -10.49
N LEU A 460 8.82 11.66 -9.50
CA LEU A 460 7.42 11.33 -9.65
C LEU A 460 6.69 11.71 -8.34
N GLY A 461 6.92 12.94 -7.88
CA GLY A 461 6.53 13.42 -6.56
C GLY A 461 5.05 13.29 -6.26
N ASN A 462 4.73 13.03 -4.99
CA ASN A 462 3.38 13.30 -4.47
C ASN A 462 3.18 14.82 -4.34
N LEU A 463 1.91 15.27 -4.32
CA LEU A 463 1.58 16.71 -4.34
C LEU A 463 1.55 17.38 -2.96
N ASP A 464 1.86 16.65 -1.88
CA ASP A 464 2.21 17.23 -0.58
C ASP A 464 3.49 16.59 0.01
N ASP A 465 3.46 16.08 1.25
CA ASP A 465 4.62 15.49 1.90
C ASP A 465 4.90 14.08 1.35
N GLY A 466 6.15 13.63 1.45
CA GLY A 466 6.46 12.22 1.20
C GLY A 466 5.83 11.32 2.25
N VAL A 467 6.05 11.67 3.51
CA VAL A 467 5.58 10.93 4.69
C VAL A 467 5.14 11.93 5.76
N HIS A 468 3.88 11.86 6.18
CA HIS A 468 3.31 12.70 7.23
C HIS A 468 2.87 11.84 8.42
N LEU A 469 3.53 11.98 9.56
CA LEU A 469 3.17 11.30 10.82
C LEU A 469 2.56 12.30 11.80
N ARG A 470 1.39 11.96 12.34
CA ARG A 470 0.72 12.66 13.44
C ARG A 470 0.74 11.88 14.76
N ASN A 471 1.32 10.67 14.74
CA ASN A 471 1.47 9.79 15.90
C ASN A 471 2.87 9.12 15.91
N THR A 472 3.08 8.14 16.80
CA THR A 472 4.34 7.40 16.94
C THR A 472 4.63 6.50 15.74
N GLY A 473 5.91 6.24 15.44
CA GLY A 473 6.29 5.38 14.33
C GLY A 473 7.79 5.32 14.03
N TRP A 474 8.11 4.56 13.00
CA TRP A 474 9.47 4.39 12.47
C TRP A 474 9.49 4.70 10.98
N VAL A 475 10.28 5.68 10.59
CA VAL A 475 10.57 5.97 9.18
C VAL A 475 11.98 5.47 8.88
N GLY A 476 12.04 4.29 8.26
CA GLY A 476 13.26 3.60 7.91
C GLY A 476 13.81 2.71 9.05
N GLY A 477 15.08 2.34 8.95
CA GLY A 477 15.75 1.48 9.92
C GLY A 477 17.25 1.38 9.66
N SER A 478 18.01 0.92 10.65
CA SER A 478 19.47 0.77 10.57
C SER A 478 19.93 -0.47 9.81
N GLN A 479 19.03 -1.44 9.58
CA GLN A 479 19.34 -2.65 8.83
C GLN A 479 19.38 -2.38 7.32
N PRO A 480 20.24 -3.08 6.55
CA PRO A 480 20.25 -2.97 5.10
C PRO A 480 18.86 -3.19 4.50
N GLY A 481 18.44 -2.30 3.61
CA GLY A 481 17.12 -2.35 2.95
C GLY A 481 15.97 -1.69 3.73
N ALA A 482 16.14 -1.38 5.02
CA ALA A 482 15.08 -0.74 5.81
C ALA A 482 14.91 0.76 5.49
N GLY A 483 15.97 1.45 5.08
CA GLY A 483 15.91 2.88 4.74
C GLY A 483 15.06 3.18 3.50
N ASN A 484 14.20 4.20 3.60
CA ASN A 484 13.36 4.65 2.49
C ASN A 484 14.12 5.61 1.56
N LEU A 485 13.71 5.67 0.30
CA LEU A 485 14.05 6.73 -0.65
C LEU A 485 12.87 7.70 -0.74
N ILE A 486 13.02 8.94 -0.26
CA ILE A 486 11.92 9.91 -0.16
C ILE A 486 12.34 11.19 -0.86
N SER A 487 11.78 11.47 -2.04
CA SER A 487 12.33 12.48 -2.94
C SER A 487 11.26 13.04 -3.88
N ALA A 488 11.49 14.26 -4.37
CA ALA A 488 10.67 14.97 -5.33
C ALA A 488 9.20 15.25 -4.93
N ASN A 489 8.81 15.00 -3.67
CA ASN A 489 7.52 15.44 -3.15
C ASN A 489 7.49 16.98 -3.11
N THR A 490 6.33 17.59 -3.29
CA THR A 490 6.22 19.05 -3.46
C THR A 490 6.33 19.82 -2.15
N ALA A 491 6.10 19.18 -0.99
CA ALA A 491 6.34 19.75 0.33
C ALA A 491 7.56 19.09 1.00
N ALA A 492 7.50 18.75 2.29
CA ALA A 492 8.60 18.12 2.99
C ALA A 492 8.81 16.66 2.53
N GLY A 493 10.03 16.16 2.71
CA GLY A 493 10.26 14.72 2.56
C GLY A 493 9.51 13.95 3.65
N ILE A 494 9.76 14.32 4.91
CA ILE A 494 9.10 13.76 6.09
C ILE A 494 8.60 14.91 6.96
N TYR A 495 7.33 14.89 7.33
CA TYR A 495 6.75 15.80 8.32
C TYR A 495 6.29 15.01 9.55
N LEU A 496 6.84 15.36 10.72
CA LEU A 496 6.39 14.91 12.02
C LEU A 496 5.59 16.04 12.69
N SER A 497 4.28 15.87 12.81
CA SER A 497 3.34 16.88 13.33
C SER A 497 2.85 16.51 14.72
N GLY A 498 3.37 17.16 15.76
CA GLY A 498 2.92 16.96 17.15
C GLY A 498 3.26 15.59 17.75
N THR A 499 4.19 14.85 17.15
CA THR A 499 4.53 13.47 17.54
C THR A 499 5.49 13.41 18.73
N THR A 500 5.61 12.27 19.41
CA THR A 500 6.65 12.06 20.43
C THR A 500 7.45 10.79 20.14
N GLY A 501 8.79 10.85 20.19
CA GLY A 501 9.64 9.65 20.20
C GLY A 501 9.75 8.90 18.88
N VAL A 502 9.44 9.53 17.75
CA VAL A 502 9.55 8.94 16.41
C VAL A 502 11.02 8.71 16.05
N GLN A 503 11.30 7.61 15.34
CA GLN A 503 12.63 7.30 14.83
C GLN A 503 12.68 7.45 13.32
N VAL A 504 13.61 8.27 12.82
CA VAL A 504 13.86 8.47 11.39
C VAL A 504 15.27 8.00 11.07
N LEU A 505 15.42 6.79 10.53
CA LEU A 505 16.71 6.09 10.43
C LEU A 505 17.05 5.63 9.02
N GLY A 506 18.28 5.84 8.58
CA GLY A 506 18.86 5.20 7.39
C GLY A 506 18.24 5.62 6.04
N ASN A 507 17.44 6.68 6.01
CA ASN A 507 16.74 7.12 4.81
C ASN A 507 17.63 7.92 3.84
N LYS A 508 17.27 7.93 2.57
CA LYS A 508 17.79 8.85 1.55
C LYS A 508 16.70 9.84 1.17
N ILE A 509 16.91 11.11 1.49
CA ILE A 509 15.90 12.16 1.42
C ILE A 509 16.40 13.25 0.48
N GLY A 510 15.65 13.48 -0.60
CA GLY A 510 15.93 14.43 -1.68
C GLY A 510 17.02 14.00 -2.69
N THR A 511 17.40 12.73 -2.74
CA THR A 511 18.42 12.21 -3.69
C THR A 511 17.86 11.08 -4.55
N ASN A 512 18.57 10.68 -5.59
CA ASN A 512 18.27 9.44 -6.30
C ASN A 512 18.65 8.19 -5.48
N ALA A 513 18.21 7.01 -5.92
CA ALA A 513 18.47 5.74 -5.23
C ALA A 513 19.96 5.46 -4.99
N ALA A 514 20.84 5.96 -5.85
CA ALA A 514 22.29 5.85 -5.70
C ALA A 514 22.86 6.82 -4.65
N GLY A 515 22.14 7.89 -4.30
CA GLY A 515 22.59 8.95 -3.38
C GLY A 515 23.65 9.85 -3.99
N VAL A 516 23.65 10.01 -5.32
CA VAL A 516 24.70 10.74 -6.08
C VAL A 516 24.16 11.85 -6.98
N ALA A 517 22.84 11.98 -7.10
CA ALA A 517 22.19 13.07 -7.79
C ALA A 517 20.98 13.55 -6.98
N GLY A 518 20.68 14.85 -7.05
CA GLY A 518 19.53 15.45 -6.37
C GLY A 518 18.21 15.13 -7.08
N LEU A 519 17.20 14.81 -6.27
CA LEU A 519 15.78 14.74 -6.60
C LEU A 519 15.02 15.39 -5.43
N GLY A 520 15.40 16.63 -5.09
CA GLY A 520 14.97 17.31 -3.87
C GLY A 520 13.46 17.35 -3.68
N ASN A 521 13.02 17.29 -2.42
CA ASN A 521 11.65 17.67 -2.08
C ASN A 521 11.49 19.20 -2.18
N GLY A 522 10.27 19.69 -2.34
CA GLY A 522 9.95 21.10 -2.54
C GLY A 522 10.00 21.96 -1.27
N GLY A 523 10.03 21.33 -0.10
CA GLY A 523 10.23 21.94 1.21
C GLY A 523 11.49 21.44 1.92
N ALA A 524 11.42 21.29 3.25
CA ALA A 524 12.50 20.72 4.05
C ALA A 524 12.69 19.23 3.75
N GLY A 525 13.89 18.70 3.98
CA GLY A 525 14.10 17.25 3.94
C GLY A 525 13.28 16.56 5.04
N ILE A 526 13.42 17.03 6.27
CA ILE A 526 12.65 16.59 7.45
C ILE A 526 12.15 17.82 8.19
N LEU A 527 10.86 17.87 8.50
CA LEU A 527 10.23 18.87 9.36
C LEU A 527 9.77 18.22 10.67
N LEU A 528 10.28 18.73 11.79
CA LEU A 528 9.85 18.40 13.14
C LEU A 528 8.97 19.54 13.66
N GLY A 529 7.66 19.47 13.40
CA GLY A 529 6.72 20.51 13.81
C GLY A 529 5.99 20.14 15.11
N GLY A 530 6.44 20.69 16.23
CA GLY A 530 5.93 20.33 17.55
C GLY A 530 6.21 18.87 17.94
N ALA A 531 7.16 18.23 17.24
CA ALA A 531 7.57 16.86 17.50
C ALA A 531 8.64 16.82 18.59
N ASP A 532 8.42 16.06 19.65
CA ASP A 532 9.29 16.01 20.82
C ASP A 532 10.05 14.69 20.92
N THR A 533 11.28 14.74 21.43
CA THR A 533 12.10 13.55 21.75
C THR A 533 12.34 12.57 20.58
N SER A 534 12.18 13.03 19.34
CA SER A 534 12.40 12.22 18.14
C SER A 534 13.89 12.00 17.90
N LEU A 535 14.22 10.85 17.30
CA LEU A 535 15.59 10.49 16.92
C LEU A 535 15.72 10.52 15.39
N VAL A 536 16.42 11.52 14.88
CA VAL A 536 16.78 11.66 13.46
C VAL A 536 18.20 11.17 13.25
N GLY A 537 18.32 9.99 12.67
CA GLY A 537 19.58 9.28 12.46
C GLY A 537 19.98 8.44 13.66
N GLY A 538 21.26 8.16 13.86
CA GLY A 538 21.70 7.40 15.02
C GLY A 538 23.20 7.16 15.06
N ALA A 539 23.69 6.76 16.24
CA ALA A 539 25.10 6.49 16.46
C ALA A 539 25.58 5.19 15.77
N GLU A 540 24.66 4.24 15.55
CA GLU A 540 24.96 2.93 14.98
C GLU A 540 25.20 2.95 13.47
N PRO A 541 26.00 2.02 12.92
CA PRO A 541 26.12 1.84 11.48
C PRO A 541 24.75 1.65 10.80
N GLY A 542 24.54 2.35 9.69
CA GLY A 542 23.29 2.28 8.90
C GLY A 542 22.15 3.19 9.41
N ALA A 543 22.24 3.73 10.62
CA ALA A 543 21.17 4.58 11.18
C ALA A 543 21.14 6.01 10.61
N GLY A 544 22.27 6.54 10.14
CA GLY A 544 22.37 7.91 9.62
C GLY A 544 21.59 8.13 8.32
N ASN A 545 20.80 9.20 8.25
CA ASN A 545 20.09 9.60 7.03
C ASN A 545 21.01 10.39 6.08
N VAL A 546 20.72 10.34 4.79
CA VAL A 546 21.25 11.27 3.78
C VAL A 546 20.14 12.27 3.46
N ILE A 547 20.35 13.56 3.74
CA ILE A 547 19.33 14.60 3.64
C ILE A 547 19.87 15.73 2.79
N SER A 548 19.50 15.78 1.52
CA SER A 548 20.23 16.57 0.52
C SER A 548 19.35 17.02 -0.63
N ALA A 549 19.78 18.09 -1.32
CA ALA A 549 19.14 18.66 -2.50
C ALA A 549 17.70 19.16 -2.30
N ASN A 550 17.19 19.25 -1.07
CA ASN A 550 15.84 19.77 -0.79
C ASN A 550 15.79 21.29 -1.01
N ALA A 551 14.63 21.80 -1.40
CA ALA A 551 14.44 23.23 -1.71
C ALA A 551 14.31 24.11 -0.45
N GLY A 552 14.17 23.52 0.74
CA GLY A 552 14.28 24.19 2.04
C GLY A 552 15.52 23.75 2.82
N ASP A 553 15.39 23.71 4.16
CA ASP A 553 16.43 23.21 5.06
C ASP A 553 16.58 21.68 4.96
N GLY A 554 17.73 21.16 5.38
CA GLY A 554 17.89 19.72 5.54
C GLY A 554 16.94 19.19 6.62
N VAL A 555 17.11 19.67 7.85
CA VAL A 555 16.22 19.39 9.00
C VAL A 555 15.71 20.71 9.57
N ALA A 556 14.39 20.89 9.60
CA ALA A 556 13.73 22.02 10.26
C ALA A 556 13.09 21.57 11.58
N ILE A 557 13.36 22.29 12.66
CA ILE A 557 12.76 22.09 13.99
C ILE A 557 11.91 23.31 14.29
N ASP A 558 10.60 23.13 14.44
CA ASP A 558 9.64 24.23 14.54
C ASP A 558 8.47 23.91 15.47
N PHE A 559 7.59 24.89 15.67
CA PHE A 559 6.40 24.86 16.53
C PHE A 559 6.70 24.37 17.96
N GLY A 560 7.88 24.73 18.49
CA GLY A 560 8.29 24.41 19.85
C GLY A 560 8.83 22.99 20.05
N ALA A 561 9.11 22.24 18.99
CA ALA A 561 9.68 20.89 19.04
C ALA A 561 10.95 20.82 19.91
N ALA A 562 10.92 19.97 20.94
CA ALA A 562 11.91 19.95 22.01
C ALA A 562 12.54 18.56 22.26
N GLY A 563 13.76 18.56 22.79
CA GLY A 563 14.43 17.33 23.22
C GLY A 563 14.78 16.35 22.08
N ASN A 564 14.73 16.78 20.82
CA ASN A 564 15.02 15.93 19.67
C ASN A 564 16.53 15.64 19.56
N GLN A 565 16.87 14.49 18.99
CA GLN A 565 18.26 14.06 18.79
C GLN A 565 18.54 13.89 17.30
N ILE A 566 19.47 14.67 16.76
CA ILE A 566 19.88 14.63 15.36
C ILE A 566 21.31 14.12 15.32
N LEU A 567 21.51 12.84 14.96
CA LEU A 567 22.78 12.12 15.12
C LEU A 567 23.22 11.39 13.85
N GLY A 568 24.51 11.44 13.50
CA GLY A 568 25.09 10.59 12.46
C GLY A 568 24.59 10.80 11.03
N ASN A 569 23.92 11.93 10.73
CA ASN A 569 23.35 12.22 9.42
C ASN A 569 24.38 12.83 8.46
N ALA A 570 24.18 12.65 7.16
CA ALA A 570 24.87 13.34 6.08
C ALA A 570 23.91 14.37 5.46
N ILE A 571 24.19 15.66 5.62
CA ILE A 571 23.28 16.76 5.29
C ILE A 571 23.94 17.71 4.28
N GLY A 572 23.30 17.89 3.13
CA GLY A 572 23.83 18.63 1.97
C GLY A 572 24.92 17.87 1.18
N THR A 573 25.13 16.59 1.50
CA THR A 573 26.14 15.73 0.87
C THR A 573 25.65 14.27 0.76
N ASN A 574 26.31 13.48 -0.09
CA ASN A 574 26.15 12.03 -0.07
C ASN A 574 26.61 11.40 1.27
N ALA A 575 26.26 10.12 1.47
CA ALA A 575 26.57 9.36 2.69
C ALA A 575 28.05 9.32 3.09
N ASN A 576 28.98 9.58 2.16
CA ASN A 576 30.42 9.58 2.40
C ASN A 576 30.99 10.98 2.67
N GLY A 577 30.18 12.05 2.61
CA GLY A 577 30.67 13.42 2.79
C GLY A 577 31.49 13.95 1.60
N THR A 578 31.27 13.44 0.38
CA THR A 578 32.15 13.66 -0.78
C THR A 578 31.51 14.39 -1.96
N MET A 579 30.18 14.53 -1.97
CA MET A 579 29.46 15.18 -3.07
C MET A 579 28.73 16.40 -2.55
N ASN A 580 28.78 17.50 -3.29
CA ASN A 580 27.90 18.63 -3.04
C ASN A 580 26.50 18.30 -3.57
N LEU A 581 25.57 18.10 -2.65
CA LEU A 581 24.14 17.93 -2.89
C LEU A 581 23.39 18.88 -1.97
N ALA A 582 23.79 20.15 -1.98
CA ALA A 582 23.29 21.23 -1.13
C ALA A 582 21.77 21.19 -0.94
N ASN A 583 21.28 21.25 0.29
CA ASN A 583 19.93 21.79 0.52
C ASN A 583 19.97 23.30 0.24
N ALA A 584 18.87 23.88 -0.22
CA ALA A 584 18.85 25.30 -0.58
C ALA A 584 18.84 26.23 0.66
N GLY A 585 18.33 25.76 1.79
CA GLY A 585 18.40 26.43 3.08
C GLY A 585 19.61 26.03 3.92
N SER A 586 19.49 26.12 5.25
CA SER A 586 20.49 25.66 6.21
C SER A 586 20.52 24.13 6.28
N GLY A 587 21.63 23.56 6.76
CA GLY A 587 21.71 22.13 7.01
C GLY A 587 20.68 21.69 8.05
N ILE A 588 20.71 22.35 9.20
CA ILE A 588 19.73 22.20 10.27
C ILE A 588 19.29 23.58 10.72
N ARG A 589 17.99 23.80 10.89
CA ARG A 589 17.45 25.06 11.42
C ARG A 589 16.50 24.80 12.57
N VAL A 590 16.72 25.51 13.68
CA VAL A 590 15.82 25.51 14.84
C VAL A 590 15.05 26.83 14.81
N TYR A 591 13.87 26.82 14.17
CA TYR A 591 12.96 27.95 14.17
C TYR A 591 12.45 28.26 15.58
N SER A 592 12.16 27.21 16.35
CA SER A 592 11.77 27.28 17.75
C SER A 592 11.98 25.93 18.45
N GLY A 593 12.03 25.95 19.79
CA GLY A 593 12.15 24.74 20.62
C GLY A 593 13.44 24.68 21.44
N ASP A 594 13.34 24.04 22.61
CA ASP A 594 14.42 23.96 23.59
C ASP A 594 15.02 22.55 23.69
N GLY A 595 16.27 22.47 24.15
CA GLY A 595 16.85 21.18 24.58
C GLY A 595 17.13 20.20 23.45
N ASN A 596 17.16 20.64 22.19
CA ASN A 596 17.47 19.77 21.06
C ASN A 596 18.98 19.48 21.00
N ARG A 597 19.34 18.23 20.72
CA ARG A 597 20.72 17.76 20.61
C ARG A 597 21.09 17.48 19.16
N ILE A 598 21.95 18.33 18.61
CA ILE A 598 22.54 18.19 17.28
C ILE A 598 23.96 17.64 17.45
N GLY A 599 24.12 16.33 17.25
CA GLY A 599 25.40 15.64 17.30
C GLY A 599 25.72 14.95 18.64
N THR A 600 26.98 14.55 18.80
CA THR A 600 27.44 13.62 19.85
C THR A 600 28.50 14.26 20.74
N ASP A 601 28.81 13.61 21.86
CA ASP A 601 29.91 14.05 22.75
C ASP A 601 31.33 13.75 22.18
N GLY A 602 31.43 13.23 20.95
CA GLY A 602 32.67 13.05 20.21
C GLY A 602 33.53 11.86 20.64
N ALA A 603 33.10 11.05 21.63
CA ALA A 603 33.90 9.95 22.17
C ALA A 603 33.51 8.56 21.63
N SER A 604 32.26 8.36 21.18
CA SER A 604 31.79 7.02 20.75
C SER A 604 30.61 6.98 19.77
N GLY A 605 30.22 8.10 19.15
CA GLY A 605 29.07 8.15 18.22
C GLY A 605 29.41 8.65 16.81
N ARG A 606 28.63 8.24 15.81
CA ARG A 606 28.69 8.83 14.46
C ARG A 606 28.27 10.31 14.51
N MET A 607 29.19 11.17 14.08
CA MET A 607 29.00 12.63 13.97
C MET A 607 28.06 12.95 12.80
N ASN A 608 27.26 14.02 12.89
CA ASN A 608 26.64 14.55 11.68
C ASN A 608 27.72 15.16 10.78
N THR A 609 27.58 14.98 9.48
CA THR A 609 28.34 15.68 8.44
C THR A 609 27.40 16.67 7.78
N ILE A 610 27.64 17.97 8.00
CA ILE A 610 26.77 19.07 7.56
C ILE A 610 27.60 19.96 6.64
N ALA A 611 27.37 19.84 5.34
CA ALA A 611 28.20 20.52 4.36
C ALA A 611 27.43 20.98 3.14
N HIS A 612 27.97 22.01 2.47
CA HIS A 612 27.49 22.48 1.18
C HIS A 612 26.10 23.10 1.16
N ASN A 613 25.44 23.29 2.30
CA ASN A 613 24.09 23.86 2.32
C ASN A 613 24.09 25.33 1.88
N GLY A 614 22.98 25.77 1.29
CA GLY A 614 22.82 27.12 0.74
C GLY A 614 22.71 28.23 1.81
N GLY A 615 22.43 27.86 3.05
CA GLY A 615 22.51 28.69 4.25
C GLY A 615 23.67 28.28 5.17
N ASP A 616 23.44 28.40 6.48
CA ASP A 616 24.41 27.98 7.51
C ASP A 616 24.44 26.45 7.66
N GLY A 617 25.48 25.94 8.32
CA GLY A 617 25.48 24.56 8.78
C GLY A 617 24.31 24.31 9.75
N VAL A 618 24.29 25.07 10.84
CA VAL A 618 23.22 25.05 11.85
C VAL A 618 22.79 26.47 12.17
N THR A 619 21.50 26.78 12.02
CA THR A 619 20.91 28.07 12.42
C THR A 619 19.98 27.85 13.61
N ILE A 620 20.03 28.74 14.62
CA ILE A 620 19.11 28.73 15.76
C ILE A 620 18.41 30.09 15.84
N ASP A 621 17.11 30.10 15.56
CA ASP A 621 16.26 31.28 15.48
C ASP A 621 15.66 31.68 16.83
N ALA A 622 15.33 30.68 17.64
CA ALA A 622 14.76 30.84 18.96
C ALA A 622 15.01 29.57 19.80
N GLY A 623 14.75 29.68 21.10
CA GLY A 623 14.94 28.60 22.05
C GLY A 623 16.36 28.55 22.63
N THR A 624 16.49 27.80 23.70
CA THR A 624 17.68 27.69 24.55
C THR A 624 18.02 26.23 24.77
N ASN A 625 19.19 25.97 25.36
CA ASN A 625 19.63 24.62 25.67
C ASN A 625 19.76 23.71 24.44
N ASN A 626 19.87 24.26 23.24
CA ASN A 626 20.09 23.50 22.03
C ASN A 626 21.60 23.21 21.91
N ALA A 627 21.98 21.94 22.08
CA ALA A 627 23.37 21.52 22.10
C ALA A 627 23.85 21.15 20.69
N VAL A 628 24.89 21.84 20.19
CA VAL A 628 25.50 21.57 18.88
C VAL A 628 26.90 21.02 19.10
N THR A 629 27.04 19.70 19.21
CA THR A 629 28.30 19.08 19.67
C THR A 629 28.84 18.00 18.75
N GLY A 630 30.16 17.96 18.61
CA GLY A 630 30.86 16.90 17.88
C GLY A 630 30.41 16.72 16.43
N ASN A 631 29.94 17.77 15.76
CA ASN A 631 29.55 17.72 14.34
C ASN A 631 30.76 18.01 13.43
N SER A 632 30.71 17.49 12.21
CA SER A 632 31.60 17.88 11.10
C SER A 632 30.84 18.89 10.24
N ILE A 633 31.13 20.18 10.40
CA ILE A 633 30.44 21.28 9.71
C ILE A 633 31.44 22.01 8.83
N PHE A 634 31.21 22.07 7.51
CA PHE A 634 32.16 22.71 6.58
C PHE A 634 31.56 23.00 5.20
N ASP A 635 32.16 23.95 4.47
CA ASP A 635 31.81 24.33 3.10
C ASP A 635 30.32 24.69 2.93
N ASN A 636 29.64 25.21 3.97
CA ASN A 636 28.31 25.79 3.83
C ASN A 636 28.43 27.23 3.30
N ALA A 637 27.35 27.78 2.74
CA ALA A 637 27.40 29.12 2.16
C ALA A 637 27.36 30.24 3.22
N GLY A 638 26.79 29.95 4.39
CA GLY A 638 26.76 30.82 5.57
C GLY A 638 27.81 30.45 6.62
N LEU A 639 27.50 30.70 7.89
CA LEU A 639 28.33 30.29 9.03
C LEU A 639 28.19 28.78 9.31
N GLY A 640 29.12 28.24 10.10
CA GLY A 640 28.98 26.85 10.58
C GLY A 640 27.84 26.69 11.59
N ILE A 641 27.76 27.64 12.52
CA ILE A 641 26.70 27.75 13.53
C ILE A 641 26.37 29.25 13.61
N ASP A 642 25.09 29.60 13.48
CA ASP A 642 24.59 30.98 13.56
C ASP A 642 23.47 31.11 14.60
N LEU A 643 23.62 32.07 15.51
CA LEU A 643 22.62 32.44 16.52
C LEU A 643 21.99 33.78 16.14
N ILE A 644 20.90 33.73 15.37
CA ILE A 644 20.29 34.93 14.77
C ILE A 644 19.63 35.82 15.86
N PRO A 645 19.33 37.12 15.62
CA PRO A 645 19.29 37.88 14.36
C PRO A 645 20.63 38.50 13.92
N VAL A 646 21.67 38.40 14.73
CA VAL A 646 23.01 38.83 14.33
C VAL A 646 23.67 37.71 13.51
N ASN A 647 24.69 38.04 12.70
CA ASN A 647 25.61 36.98 12.25
C ASN A 647 26.45 36.58 13.49
N VAL A 648 27.77 36.49 13.34
CA VAL A 648 28.70 36.29 14.47
C VAL A 648 28.33 37.13 15.70
N THR A 649 27.90 36.43 16.73
CA THR A 649 27.52 36.94 18.03
C THR A 649 28.76 37.51 18.74
N ALA A 650 28.64 38.71 19.30
CA ALA A 650 29.77 39.41 19.88
C ALA A 650 30.09 38.91 21.29
N ASN A 651 31.37 38.66 21.59
CA ASN A 651 31.82 38.47 22.97
C ASN A 651 31.83 39.82 23.73
N ASP A 652 30.80 40.11 24.53
CA ASP A 652 30.56 41.45 25.08
C ASP A 652 30.54 41.58 26.63
N GLY A 653 30.54 40.47 27.38
CA GLY A 653 30.45 40.45 28.85
C GLY A 653 31.19 39.32 29.56
N ALA A 654 31.66 39.59 30.79
CA ALA A 654 32.17 38.58 31.74
C ALA A 654 31.69 38.95 33.17
N PRO A 655 30.57 38.37 33.65
CA PRO A 655 29.86 37.25 33.05
C PRO A 655 29.05 37.60 31.81
N ASP A 656 28.84 36.60 30.98
CA ASP A 656 27.86 36.63 29.90
C ASP A 656 26.44 36.68 30.50
N SER A 657 25.64 37.64 30.04
CA SER A 657 24.29 37.92 30.55
C SER A 657 23.27 38.07 29.44
N ASP A 658 23.64 37.68 28.22
CA ASP A 658 22.78 37.84 27.07
C ASP A 658 21.57 36.91 27.14
N ALA A 659 20.56 37.27 26.34
CA ALA A 659 19.33 36.51 26.18
C ALA A 659 18.99 36.45 24.70
N GLY A 660 18.46 35.31 24.27
CA GLY A 660 18.19 35.05 22.86
C GLY A 660 18.39 33.57 22.54
N PRO A 661 18.52 33.23 21.24
CA PRO A 661 18.82 31.86 20.82
C PRO A 661 20.08 31.35 21.51
N ASN A 662 19.97 30.24 22.24
CA ASN A 662 21.04 29.68 23.05
C ASN A 662 21.72 30.70 23.98
N ASP A 663 20.93 31.63 24.52
CA ASP A 663 21.40 32.70 25.41
C ASP A 663 22.47 33.60 24.77
N LEU A 664 22.59 33.57 23.43
CA LEU A 664 23.68 34.21 22.67
C LEU A 664 25.06 33.89 23.25
N GLN A 665 25.21 32.68 23.78
CA GLN A 665 26.35 32.22 24.55
C GLN A 665 27.68 32.60 23.88
N ASN A 666 28.56 33.26 24.62
CA ASN A 666 29.88 33.65 24.15
C ASN A 666 30.70 32.47 23.65
N HIS A 667 31.40 32.67 22.53
CA HIS A 667 32.28 31.68 21.93
C HIS A 667 33.70 31.76 22.52
N PRO A 668 34.47 30.65 22.55
CA PRO A 668 35.86 30.69 22.97
C PRO A 668 36.71 31.69 22.17
N VAL A 669 37.83 32.11 22.75
CA VAL A 669 38.89 32.87 22.08
C VAL A 669 40.15 32.01 22.09
N ILE A 670 40.75 31.81 20.91
CA ILE A 670 41.98 31.04 20.75
C ILE A 670 43.15 32.01 20.58
N PHE A 671 44.15 31.92 21.47
CA PHE A 671 45.33 32.80 21.44
C PHE A 671 46.48 32.20 20.62
N THR A 672 46.71 30.90 20.76
CA THR A 672 47.77 30.17 20.04
C THR A 672 47.30 28.77 19.71
N ALA A 673 47.71 28.27 18.55
CA ALA A 673 47.57 26.88 18.13
C ALA A 673 48.89 26.47 17.48
N VAL A 674 49.69 25.64 18.18
CA VAL A 674 51.03 25.25 17.74
C VAL A 674 51.08 23.75 17.56
N THR A 675 51.44 23.30 16.35
CA THR A 675 51.58 21.87 16.04
C THR A 675 53.02 21.42 16.23
N THR A 676 53.18 20.28 16.87
CA THR A 676 54.40 19.46 16.85
C THR A 676 54.13 18.20 16.01
N PRO A 677 55.13 17.35 15.70
CA PRO A 677 54.88 16.09 14.99
C PRO A 677 53.99 15.07 15.71
N VAL A 678 53.59 15.31 16.97
CA VAL A 678 52.79 14.37 17.76
C VAL A 678 51.53 14.97 18.39
N ALA A 679 51.41 16.30 18.45
CA ALA A 679 50.26 16.96 19.08
C ALA A 679 50.12 18.41 18.63
N THR A 680 48.88 18.93 18.67
CA THR A 680 48.60 20.37 18.58
C THR A 680 48.25 20.90 19.96
N THR A 681 48.97 21.94 20.41
CA THR A 681 48.71 22.64 21.68
C THR A 681 47.92 23.91 21.40
N ILE A 682 46.77 24.05 22.05
CA ILE A 682 45.84 25.16 21.86
C ILE A 682 45.67 25.89 23.19
N THR A 683 45.93 27.19 23.22
CA THR A 683 45.69 28.05 24.39
C THR A 683 44.44 28.88 24.15
N TRP A 684 43.51 28.87 25.09
CA TRP A 684 42.17 29.43 24.89
C TRP A 684 41.60 30.02 26.17
N SER A 685 40.58 30.87 26.02
CA SER A 685 39.68 31.31 27.10
C SER A 685 38.23 31.33 26.64
N VAL A 686 37.31 31.35 27.58
CA VAL A 686 35.88 31.60 27.35
C VAL A 686 35.34 32.38 28.55
N ASP A 687 34.57 33.43 28.27
CA ASP A 687 33.95 34.30 29.26
C ASP A 687 32.43 34.10 29.15
N THR A 688 31.80 33.52 30.17
CA THR A 688 30.42 32.98 30.15
C THR A 688 29.73 33.21 31.51
N MET A 689 28.68 32.44 31.86
CA MET A 689 28.09 32.48 33.21
C MET A 689 29.09 32.07 34.33
N PRO A 690 29.05 32.68 35.54
CA PRO A 690 29.94 32.34 36.66
C PRO A 690 29.72 30.95 37.22
N LEU A 691 30.79 30.36 37.79
CA LEU A 691 30.73 29.11 38.55
C LEU A 691 30.03 27.96 37.81
N THR A 692 30.07 27.98 36.48
CA THR A 692 29.30 27.11 35.60
C THR A 692 30.27 26.28 34.78
N GLN A 693 29.93 25.02 34.53
CA GLN A 693 30.75 24.12 33.73
C GLN A 693 30.39 24.21 32.26
N TYR A 694 31.41 24.26 31.41
CA TYR A 694 31.29 24.27 29.97
C TYR A 694 32.18 23.19 29.36
N ARG A 695 31.70 22.60 28.27
CA ARG A 695 32.48 21.74 27.39
C ARG A 695 32.99 22.59 26.24
N VAL A 696 34.31 22.73 26.15
CA VAL A 696 34.99 23.47 25.08
C VAL A 696 35.51 22.47 24.06
N GLU A 697 35.00 22.54 22.83
CA GLU A 697 35.41 21.68 21.71
C GLU A 697 36.34 22.39 20.76
N PHE A 698 37.28 21.66 20.17
CA PHE A 698 38.21 22.18 19.17
C PHE A 698 38.05 21.44 17.86
N PHE A 699 38.02 22.17 16.76
CA PHE A 699 37.86 21.64 15.41
C PHE A 699 38.92 22.20 14.48
N ALA A 700 39.36 21.40 13.50
CA ALA A 700 40.20 21.86 12.41
C ALA A 700 39.42 21.97 11.11
N ASN A 701 39.79 22.96 10.30
CA ASN A 701 39.35 23.09 8.92
C ASN A 701 40.54 23.30 7.97
N GLY A 702 40.36 23.05 6.68
CA GLY A 702 41.43 23.18 5.67
C GLY A 702 41.88 24.63 5.45
N ALA A 703 40.99 25.58 5.71
CA ALA A 703 41.24 27.02 5.66
C ALA A 703 40.31 27.72 6.67
N CYS A 704 40.54 29.01 6.92
CA CYS A 704 39.53 29.82 7.59
C CYS A 704 38.33 30.00 6.66
N ASP A 705 37.13 29.94 7.23
CA ASP A 705 35.92 30.38 6.57
C ASP A 705 36.01 31.85 6.11
N GLY A 706 35.23 32.20 5.08
CA GLY A 706 35.18 33.54 4.51
C GLY A 706 34.73 34.63 5.50
N SER A 707 33.93 34.28 6.50
CA SER A 707 33.50 35.19 7.58
C SER A 707 34.61 35.49 8.60
N GLY A 708 35.70 34.71 8.59
CA GLY A 708 36.70 34.69 9.66
C GLY A 708 36.30 33.83 10.88
N HIS A 709 35.10 33.25 10.89
CA HIS A 709 34.57 32.36 11.93
C HIS A 709 34.32 30.98 11.30
N GLY A 710 35.10 30.00 11.71
CA GLY A 710 35.80 29.18 10.72
C GLY A 710 35.16 27.88 10.23
N GLU A 711 33.97 27.50 10.71
CA GLU A 711 33.44 26.14 10.56
C GLU A 711 34.39 25.04 11.10
N GLY A 712 33.84 23.86 11.43
CA GLY A 712 34.56 22.79 12.11
C GLY A 712 34.48 21.47 11.36
N ARG A 713 35.36 21.24 10.38
CA ARG A 713 35.35 19.98 9.59
C ARG A 713 35.75 18.77 10.41
N LYS A 714 36.84 18.84 11.18
CA LYS A 714 37.39 17.70 11.91
C LYS A 714 37.44 17.97 13.40
N PHE A 715 36.76 17.13 14.19
CA PHE A 715 36.84 17.17 15.64
C PHE A 715 38.25 16.80 16.13
N LEU A 716 38.83 17.63 17.01
CA LEU A 716 40.18 17.45 17.53
C LEU A 716 40.20 16.97 18.98
N GLY A 717 39.14 17.26 19.73
CA GLY A 717 39.00 16.92 21.14
C GLY A 717 38.17 17.96 21.88
N ALA A 718 37.87 17.65 23.14
CA ALA A 718 37.13 18.53 24.03
C ALA A 718 37.75 18.55 25.43
N THR A 719 37.50 19.61 26.17
CA THR A 719 37.83 19.71 27.60
C THR A 719 36.64 20.27 28.37
N LEU A 720 36.50 19.84 29.63
CA LEU A 720 35.58 20.49 30.57
C LEU A 720 36.32 21.63 31.27
N ALA A 721 35.62 22.73 31.48
CA ALA A 721 36.13 23.89 32.18
C ALA A 721 35.04 24.50 33.05
N THR A 722 35.38 24.85 34.28
CA THR A 722 34.46 25.55 35.19
C THR A 722 34.91 26.99 35.31
N THR A 723 34.00 27.92 35.06
CA THR A 723 34.28 29.36 35.17
C THR A 723 34.47 29.79 36.61
N ASP A 724 35.26 30.85 36.80
CA ASP A 724 35.44 31.50 38.09
C ASP A 724 34.19 32.34 38.49
N ALA A 725 34.29 33.05 39.61
CA ALA A 725 33.20 33.92 40.10
C ALA A 725 32.90 35.12 39.18
N ASN A 726 33.77 35.41 38.20
CA ASN A 726 33.57 36.45 37.19
C ASN A 726 33.14 35.88 35.83
N GLY A 727 32.83 34.58 35.75
CA GLY A 727 32.45 33.96 34.49
C GLY A 727 33.62 33.57 33.58
N LYS A 728 34.86 33.54 34.06
CA LYS A 728 36.03 33.28 33.19
C LYS A 728 36.57 31.88 33.35
N ALA A 729 36.87 31.23 32.23
CA ALA A 729 37.67 30.02 32.16
C ALA A 729 38.76 30.15 31.10
N ALA A 730 39.95 29.62 31.37
CA ALA A 730 41.05 29.56 30.42
C ALA A 730 41.84 28.27 30.59
N GLY A 731 42.48 27.82 29.53
CA GLY A 731 43.18 26.55 29.54
C GLY A 731 44.17 26.36 28.41
N ILE A 732 44.90 25.25 28.52
CA ILE A 732 45.78 24.72 27.49
C ILE A 732 45.32 23.30 27.19
N THR A 733 44.91 23.04 25.95
CA THR A 733 44.46 21.73 25.50
C THR A 733 45.47 21.15 24.52
N GLN A 734 45.89 19.91 24.73
CA GLN A 734 46.69 19.16 23.76
C GLN A 734 45.80 18.14 23.06
N THR A 735 45.82 18.16 21.73
CA THR A 735 45.09 17.19 20.91
C THR A 735 46.06 16.14 20.37
N ALA A 736 45.61 14.89 20.24
CA ALA A 736 46.45 13.77 19.83
C ALA A 736 46.86 13.79 18.34
N ASN A 737 46.42 14.80 17.59
CA ASN A 737 46.60 14.88 16.14
C ASN A 737 47.33 16.18 15.74
N THR A 738 48.07 16.12 14.64
CA THR A 738 48.85 17.23 14.07
C THR A 738 48.17 17.84 12.85
N PHE A 739 48.13 19.17 12.76
CA PHE A 739 47.36 19.88 11.72
C PHE A 739 48.12 21.07 11.14
N ALA A 740 49.38 20.85 10.72
CA ALA A 740 50.16 21.90 10.07
C ALA A 740 49.45 22.44 8.81
N GLY A 741 49.25 23.75 8.75
CA GLY A 741 48.59 24.43 7.63
C GLY A 741 47.06 24.42 7.65
N ALA A 742 46.44 23.89 8.71
CA ALA A 742 45.00 23.99 8.96
C ALA A 742 44.64 25.26 9.75
N SER A 743 43.36 25.56 9.82
CA SER A 743 42.76 26.45 10.81
C SER A 743 42.24 25.67 12.02
N VAL A 744 42.15 26.33 13.17
CA VAL A 744 41.46 25.83 14.37
C VAL A 744 40.38 26.81 14.78
N VAL A 745 39.24 26.26 15.17
CA VAL A 745 38.11 26.96 15.81
C VAL A 745 37.66 26.19 17.04
N ALA A 746 36.86 26.84 17.87
CA ALA A 746 36.29 26.22 19.06
C ALA A 746 34.86 26.67 19.33
N THR A 747 34.09 25.83 20.02
CA THR A 747 32.76 26.14 20.55
C THR A 747 32.75 25.92 22.07
N ALA A 748 31.81 26.53 22.77
CA ALA A 748 31.54 26.30 24.18
C ALA A 748 30.08 25.87 24.37
N THR A 749 29.88 24.73 25.01
CA THR A 749 28.56 24.18 25.33
C THR A 749 28.36 24.14 26.83
N LEU A 750 27.24 24.68 27.30
CA LEU A 750 26.85 24.63 28.71
C LEU A 750 26.70 23.18 29.20
N VAL A 751 27.23 22.89 30.39
CA VAL A 751 27.07 21.60 31.09
C VAL A 751 26.43 21.87 32.45
N PRO A 752 25.08 21.94 32.53
CA PRO A 752 24.38 22.32 33.75
C PRO A 752 24.50 21.26 34.87
N GLY A 753 24.90 20.02 34.52
CA GLY A 753 25.26 18.98 35.48
C GLY A 753 25.40 17.60 34.83
N GLY A 754 26.47 16.86 35.16
CA GLY A 754 26.69 15.50 34.68
C GLY A 754 26.93 15.43 33.17
N THR A 755 26.12 14.64 32.46
CA THR A 755 26.24 14.40 31.00
C THR A 755 25.21 15.19 30.17
N VAL A 756 24.41 16.05 30.79
CA VAL A 756 23.44 16.92 30.11
C VAL A 756 24.19 18.05 29.43
N LEU A 757 23.83 18.36 28.18
CA LEU A 757 24.37 19.46 27.39
C LEU A 757 23.28 20.51 27.17
N GLY A 758 23.63 21.78 27.29
CA GLY A 758 22.74 22.92 27.06
C GLY A 758 23.21 23.80 25.90
N SER A 759 23.01 25.12 26.05
CA SER A 759 23.26 26.12 25.01
C SER A 759 24.69 26.04 24.48
N THR A 760 24.85 26.01 23.16
CA THR A 760 26.15 26.03 22.48
C THR A 760 26.34 27.34 21.74
N SER A 761 27.54 27.90 21.86
CA SER A 761 27.95 29.07 21.09
C SER A 761 28.25 28.77 19.63
N GLU A 762 28.35 29.82 18.84
CA GLU A 762 28.92 29.77 17.51
C GLU A 762 30.41 29.38 17.53
N PHE A 763 30.99 29.16 16.34
CA PHE A 763 32.42 28.94 16.23
C PHE A 763 33.22 30.21 16.52
N SER A 764 34.30 30.05 17.27
CA SER A 764 35.27 31.11 17.51
C SER A 764 35.86 31.66 16.21
N ALA A 765 36.43 32.86 16.30
CA ALA A 765 37.34 33.38 15.28
C ALA A 765 38.42 32.32 14.94
N CYS A 766 38.68 32.19 13.64
CA CYS A 766 39.64 31.26 13.10
C CYS A 766 41.08 31.62 13.48
N LEU A 767 41.87 30.62 13.89
CA LEU A 767 43.32 30.76 14.08
C LEU A 767 44.08 29.75 13.21
N LEU A 768 45.05 30.23 12.42
CA LEU A 768 45.95 29.35 11.67
C LEU A 768 46.92 28.64 12.61
N VAL A 769 47.09 27.33 12.40
CA VAL A 769 48.03 26.51 13.16
C VAL A 769 49.45 26.80 12.72
N GLN A 770 50.31 27.14 13.69
CA GLN A 770 51.73 27.45 13.51
C GLN A 770 52.64 26.23 13.69
#